data_AF-A0AAN7BMZ5-F1
#
_entry.id   AF-A0AAN7BMZ5-F1
#
_cell.length_a   1.000
_cell.length_b   1.000
_cell.length_c   1.000
_cell.angle_alpha   90.00
_cell.angle_beta   90.00
_cell.angle_gamma   90.00
#
_symmetry.space_group_name_H-M   'P 1'
#
loop_
_entity.id
_entity.type
_entity.pdbx_description
1 polymer ?
#
loop_
_entity_poly.entity_id
_entity_poly.type
_entity_poly.pdbx_seq_one_letter_code
_entity_poly.pdbx_strand_id
1 'polypeptide(L)'
;MATAVFPAGRDAVIEKLNISSYPKSRLSLVDRFIDEPRALKVAVIGGGLAGINAGILLLAKVPNINLTIYEKNEDFGGTWLENVYPGVRCDIPSHVYQSTFSPKTDWSDQFAPGAQIRDYWQSLARKYDLYRLAKFSTRVDSLSWNSSTSLWEITLTNLLTNTTSIETADFVLTAIGRFNAWKLPSYPGIDTVYKGHLRHASHWDDSFDPTNKRVAVIGNGASGIQLVATLQKSVAQLDHYARNKTWIAGSWAGDERTLGPQPYTQEQKDLFAKDPEAYLAFRKKLEDKYWRRFGAFFRGSPLNSDLRERFIEIMRKRLAKKPELLEHIVPDFSPNCRRLTPGPGYLEAITEDNVEYIRDPISHFTEQGIVTKDGKERKVDAVFCATGANVDMVTPFPIRGQNGIDLRELWDPELSSKDGYGFPYTYLGLATPGFPNLLFIHGPHGTGPSGTVPHSVENQIVMFAKILRKVSREGIKSMQPSKKAADEFVEYSDAFFGATVLSDNCSSLCNLAAPGIWGAMNSLGAGGAATPELINAANALTFCMMVISCYFSSVLVRYIGIKGALIFGTIGYAPYAAGLYTNNRFGNEWLVLLGATLCGISAGVFWTAEAAIAIAYPEPWNRGKALGYWLTYRLSGQILGGAINLGLNVSNDQAGKVSYTVFLVFITIQCTGPFVGFLLNSPEKVQRKDGKKVELQITRDPWGEIKETTRLFFGKKFLLIVLFIGQAVFAEAIFFTYLSMWFSVRSRALGSFLSGIVAVIAGNLLGHWIDRTKIALKTRARSGFWAIVILQGAWWTWATILVTRYQKTQPTFDWVDTKFGEAFGVFIFLTAGFQLNYLFLYFIIHNMAQDEAEVIRYAALLRGTESGWQALAYGLESLTIFAEVGGVYMNFGLWAVAILPAWLVIRQFGTSKEDQMEDQSSSTGTPSLKGSESENK
;
A
#
# COMPACT_ATOMS: atom_id res chain seq x y z
N MET A 1 -13.09 -64.98 -10.52
CA MET A 1 -14.10 -64.83 -9.43
C MET A 1 -15.43 -64.51 -10.08
N ALA A 2 -16.49 -65.16 -9.61
CA ALA A 2 -17.78 -65.30 -10.29
C ALA A 2 -18.42 -63.97 -10.70
N THR A 3 -18.72 -63.83 -11.98
CA THR A 3 -19.61 -62.82 -12.56
C THR A 3 -21.04 -63.15 -12.15
N ALA A 4 -21.54 -62.49 -11.10
CA ALA A 4 -22.98 -62.38 -10.88
C ALA A 4 -23.53 -61.39 -11.91
N VAL A 5 -23.88 -61.90 -13.09
CA VAL A 5 -24.68 -61.17 -14.08
C VAL A 5 -26.08 -61.04 -13.51
N PHE A 6 -26.47 -59.83 -13.08
CA PHE A 6 -27.88 -59.53 -12.90
C PHE A 6 -28.57 -59.69 -14.27
N PRO A 7 -29.66 -60.45 -14.39
CA PRO A 7 -30.25 -60.72 -15.69
C PRO A 7 -30.76 -59.41 -16.30
N ALA A 8 -30.32 -59.14 -17.53
CA ALA A 8 -30.94 -58.15 -18.41
C ALA A 8 -32.41 -58.55 -18.61
N GLY A 9 -33.31 -57.98 -17.81
CA GLY A 9 -34.72 -58.37 -17.83
C GLY A 9 -35.57 -57.88 -16.65
N ARG A 10 -35.13 -56.86 -15.90
CA ARG A 10 -35.92 -56.33 -14.79
C ARG A 10 -37.30 -55.84 -15.25
N ASP A 11 -37.37 -55.21 -16.42
CA ASP A 11 -38.63 -54.72 -17.00
C ASP A 11 -39.54 -55.89 -17.45
N ALA A 12 -38.98 -56.96 -18.01
CA ALA A 12 -39.73 -58.16 -18.41
C ALA A 12 -40.29 -58.97 -17.23
N VAL A 13 -39.64 -58.89 -16.05
CA VAL A 13 -40.13 -59.53 -14.80
C VAL A 13 -41.21 -58.68 -14.14
N ILE A 14 -41.09 -57.35 -14.16
CA ILE A 14 -42.11 -56.43 -13.63
C ILE A 14 -43.41 -56.51 -14.46
N GLU A 15 -43.30 -56.66 -15.78
CA GLU A 15 -44.46 -56.80 -16.69
C GLU A 15 -45.21 -58.13 -16.48
N LYS A 16 -44.50 -59.22 -16.15
CA LYS A 16 -45.11 -60.53 -15.82
C LYS A 16 -45.76 -60.61 -14.43
N LEU A 17 -45.39 -59.75 -13.49
CA LEU A 17 -45.87 -59.79 -12.11
C LEU A 17 -47.08 -58.89 -11.82
N ASN A 18 -47.60 -58.18 -12.83
CA ASN A 18 -48.80 -57.31 -12.75
C ASN A 18 -48.80 -56.37 -11.53
N ILE A 19 -47.63 -55.84 -11.16
CA ILE A 19 -47.47 -54.91 -10.03
C ILE A 19 -47.71 -53.48 -10.52
N SER A 20 -48.93 -53.19 -11.01
CA SER A 20 -49.31 -51.85 -11.49
C SER A 20 -49.47 -50.82 -10.37
N SER A 21 -49.43 -51.26 -9.10
CA SER A 21 -49.61 -50.43 -7.90
C SER A 21 -48.30 -49.93 -7.27
N TYR A 22 -47.12 -50.33 -7.79
CA TYR A 22 -45.85 -49.85 -7.24
C TYR A 22 -45.53 -48.44 -7.76
N PRO A 23 -45.24 -47.46 -6.89
CA PRO A 23 -44.95 -46.11 -7.33
C PRO A 23 -43.73 -46.08 -8.28
N LYS A 24 -43.91 -45.52 -9.49
CA LYS A 24 -42.81 -45.30 -10.43
C LYS A 24 -41.85 -44.27 -9.84
N SER A 25 -40.72 -44.76 -9.35
CA SER A 25 -39.64 -43.90 -8.88
C SER A 25 -39.10 -43.06 -10.03
N ARG A 26 -38.86 -41.76 -9.77
CA ARG A 26 -38.12 -40.88 -10.67
C ARG A 26 -36.60 -41.09 -10.58
N LEU A 27 -36.14 -41.94 -9.65
CA LEU A 27 -34.72 -42.30 -9.54
C LEU A 27 -34.36 -43.39 -10.52
N SER A 28 -33.37 -43.11 -11.36
CA SER A 28 -32.63 -44.14 -12.09
C SER A 28 -31.54 -44.70 -11.17
N LEU A 29 -31.53 -46.01 -10.98
CA LEU A 29 -30.46 -46.69 -10.24
C LEU A 29 -29.23 -46.80 -11.15
N VAL A 30 -28.09 -46.36 -10.64
CA VAL A 30 -26.83 -46.44 -11.38
C VAL A 30 -26.26 -47.84 -11.22
N ASP A 31 -26.13 -48.56 -12.33
CA ASP A 31 -25.53 -49.90 -12.36
C ASP A 31 -23.99 -49.80 -12.41
N ARG A 32 -23.39 -49.58 -11.24
CA ARG A 32 -21.94 -49.51 -11.04
C ARG A 32 -21.54 -49.98 -9.65
N PHE A 33 -20.29 -50.38 -9.46
CA PHE A 33 -19.81 -50.73 -8.11
C PHE A 33 -19.74 -49.49 -7.22
N ILE A 34 -19.98 -49.67 -5.92
CA ILE A 34 -20.00 -48.56 -4.94
C ILE A 34 -18.66 -47.80 -4.88
N ASP A 35 -17.55 -48.50 -5.13
CA ASP A 35 -16.19 -47.95 -5.11
C ASP A 35 -15.66 -47.58 -6.51
N GLU A 36 -16.47 -47.77 -7.57
CA GLU A 36 -16.05 -47.46 -8.93
C GLU A 36 -15.98 -45.94 -9.14
N PRO A 37 -14.78 -45.38 -9.42
CA PRO A 37 -14.61 -43.95 -9.58
C PRO A 37 -15.34 -43.46 -10.84
N ARG A 38 -16.24 -42.49 -10.69
CA ARG A 38 -16.87 -41.84 -11.86
C ARG A 38 -15.84 -41.10 -12.69
N ALA A 39 -16.03 -41.07 -14.00
CA ALA A 39 -15.21 -40.22 -14.87
C ALA A 39 -15.38 -38.73 -14.50
N LEU A 40 -14.27 -37.98 -14.52
CA LEU A 40 -14.25 -36.54 -14.24
C LEU A 40 -13.71 -35.78 -15.45
N LYS A 41 -14.48 -34.81 -15.96
CA LYS A 41 -14.00 -33.84 -16.95
C LYS A 41 -13.29 -32.70 -16.23
N VAL A 42 -12.00 -32.52 -16.50
CA VAL A 42 -11.18 -31.51 -15.83
C VAL A 42 -10.52 -30.62 -16.89
N ALA A 43 -10.68 -29.31 -16.75
CA ALA A 43 -10.03 -28.31 -17.58
C ALA A 43 -8.86 -27.68 -16.83
N VAL A 44 -7.68 -27.66 -17.44
CA VAL A 44 -6.51 -26.92 -16.95
C VAL A 44 -6.28 -25.73 -17.88
N ILE A 45 -6.18 -24.52 -17.31
CA ILE A 45 -5.99 -23.29 -18.08
C ILE A 45 -4.54 -22.83 -17.95
N GLY A 46 -3.76 -22.98 -19.02
CA GLY A 46 -2.35 -22.64 -19.10
C GLY A 46 -1.45 -23.87 -19.28
N GLY A 47 -0.52 -23.80 -20.22
CA GLY A 47 0.48 -24.80 -20.61
C GLY A 47 1.91 -24.42 -20.19
N GLY A 48 2.06 -23.68 -19.09
CA GLY A 48 3.36 -23.51 -18.42
C GLY A 48 3.77 -24.75 -17.62
N LEU A 49 4.85 -24.63 -16.83
CA LEU A 49 5.32 -25.72 -15.95
C LEU A 49 4.21 -26.28 -15.04
N ALA A 50 3.29 -25.41 -14.59
CA ALA A 50 2.14 -25.78 -13.76
C ALA A 50 1.14 -26.66 -14.53
N GLY A 51 0.80 -26.29 -15.76
CA GLY A 51 -0.09 -27.06 -16.62
C GLY A 51 0.50 -28.39 -17.06
N ILE A 52 1.79 -28.40 -17.41
CA ILE A 52 2.53 -29.62 -17.75
C ILE A 52 2.53 -30.59 -16.56
N ASN A 53 2.91 -30.12 -15.37
CA ASN A 53 2.89 -30.96 -14.17
C ASN A 53 1.48 -31.42 -13.81
N ALA A 54 0.44 -30.61 -14.04
CA ALA A 54 -0.94 -31.00 -13.84
C ALA A 54 -1.33 -32.13 -14.80
N GLY A 55 -0.98 -32.00 -16.09
CA GLY A 55 -1.13 -33.06 -17.09
C GLY A 55 -0.55 -34.39 -16.66
N ILE A 56 0.72 -34.37 -16.21
CA ILE A 56 1.45 -35.59 -15.85
C ILE A 56 0.90 -36.20 -14.56
N LEU A 57 0.84 -35.42 -13.48
CA LEU A 57 0.54 -35.94 -12.15
C LEU A 57 -0.93 -36.30 -11.99
N LEU A 58 -1.87 -35.57 -12.61
CA LEU A 58 -3.29 -35.89 -12.50
C LEU A 58 -3.64 -37.15 -13.29
N LEU A 59 -3.09 -37.34 -14.49
CA LEU A 59 -3.25 -38.60 -15.24
C LEU A 59 -2.70 -39.79 -14.45
N ALA A 60 -1.54 -39.64 -13.81
CA ALA A 60 -0.93 -40.70 -13.04
C ALA A 60 -1.68 -41.02 -11.73
N LYS A 61 -2.40 -40.06 -11.15
CA LYS A 61 -2.97 -40.18 -9.80
C LYS A 61 -4.49 -40.23 -9.74
N VAL A 62 -5.22 -39.82 -10.78
CA VAL A 62 -6.68 -39.77 -10.80
C VAL A 62 -7.21 -40.74 -11.86
N PRO A 63 -7.75 -41.91 -11.47
CA PRO A 63 -8.35 -42.85 -12.40
C PRO A 63 -9.52 -42.22 -13.17
N ASN A 64 -9.70 -42.59 -14.44
CA ASN A 64 -10.80 -42.16 -15.31
C ASN A 64 -10.94 -40.62 -15.46
N ILE A 65 -9.85 -39.86 -15.30
CA ILE A 65 -9.85 -38.43 -15.57
C ILE A 65 -9.85 -38.17 -17.08
N ASN A 66 -10.77 -37.33 -17.54
CA ASN A 66 -10.77 -36.75 -18.88
C ASN A 66 -10.24 -35.31 -18.77
N LEU A 67 -8.97 -35.12 -19.12
CA LEU A 67 -8.25 -33.88 -18.90
C LEU A 67 -8.02 -33.13 -20.22
N THR A 68 -8.37 -31.84 -20.25
CA THR A 68 -8.05 -30.94 -21.37
C THR A 68 -7.21 -29.78 -20.86
N ILE A 69 -6.14 -29.44 -21.57
CA ILE A 69 -5.30 -28.25 -21.28
C ILE A 69 -5.61 -27.19 -22.34
N TYR A 70 -6.00 -25.99 -21.92
CA TYR A 70 -6.18 -24.85 -22.83
C TYR A 70 -4.99 -23.89 -22.70
N GLU A 71 -4.30 -23.62 -23.82
CA GLU A 71 -3.13 -22.74 -23.86
C GLU A 71 -3.32 -21.70 -24.97
N LYS A 72 -3.11 -20.42 -24.62
CA LYS A 72 -3.26 -19.29 -25.54
C LYS A 72 -2.12 -19.24 -26.57
N ASN A 73 -0.94 -19.72 -26.18
CA ASN A 73 0.23 -19.75 -27.03
C ASN A 73 0.20 -20.98 -27.95
N GLU A 74 1.10 -21.00 -28.94
CA GLU A 74 1.18 -22.05 -29.95
C GLU A 74 1.80 -23.37 -29.46
N ASP A 75 2.48 -23.35 -28.30
CA ASP A 75 3.14 -24.51 -27.71
C ASP A 75 3.17 -24.38 -26.17
N PHE A 76 3.63 -25.44 -25.50
CA PHE A 76 3.92 -25.43 -24.08
C PHE A 76 5.16 -24.57 -23.75
N GLY A 77 5.19 -24.05 -22.52
CA GLY A 77 6.37 -23.37 -21.97
C GLY A 77 6.02 -22.18 -21.07
N GLY A 78 4.82 -21.60 -21.24
CA GLY A 78 4.32 -20.51 -20.42
C GLY A 78 5.31 -19.34 -20.35
N THR A 79 5.76 -18.97 -19.15
CA THR A 79 6.74 -17.89 -18.96
C THR A 79 7.99 -18.02 -19.83
N TRP A 80 8.50 -19.24 -20.03
CA TRP A 80 9.73 -19.48 -20.82
C TRP A 80 9.49 -19.49 -22.33
N LEU A 81 8.24 -19.54 -22.76
CA LEU A 81 7.85 -19.34 -24.16
C LEU A 81 7.67 -17.85 -24.46
N GLU A 82 7.05 -17.09 -23.56
CA GLU A 82 6.77 -15.66 -23.77
C GLU A 82 7.98 -14.74 -23.49
N ASN A 83 8.87 -15.12 -22.57
CA ASN A 83 10.04 -14.32 -22.22
C ASN A 83 11.28 -14.86 -22.91
N VAL A 84 11.55 -14.36 -24.11
CA VAL A 84 12.72 -14.73 -24.94
C VAL A 84 13.74 -13.60 -25.10
N TYR A 85 13.58 -12.51 -24.34
CA TYR A 85 14.47 -11.36 -24.39
C TYR A 85 15.94 -11.72 -24.05
N PRO A 86 16.93 -10.98 -24.58
CA PRO A 86 18.35 -11.24 -24.34
C PRO A 86 18.71 -11.28 -22.86
N GLY A 87 19.39 -12.34 -22.46
CA GLY A 87 19.84 -12.53 -21.07
C GLY A 87 18.83 -13.23 -20.16
N VAL A 88 17.63 -13.56 -20.64
CA VAL A 88 16.59 -14.24 -19.84
C VAL A 88 17.10 -15.54 -19.21
N ARG A 89 17.14 -15.58 -17.88
CA ARG A 89 17.65 -16.70 -17.08
C ARG A 89 16.90 -16.83 -15.76
N CYS A 90 16.83 -18.05 -15.23
CA CYS A 90 16.28 -18.31 -13.90
C CYS A 90 17.19 -17.70 -12.80
N ASP A 91 16.56 -17.28 -11.70
CA ASP A 91 17.24 -16.83 -10.48
C ASP A 91 17.59 -17.99 -9.53
N ILE A 92 17.16 -19.21 -9.86
CA ILE A 92 17.38 -20.46 -9.15
C ILE A 92 18.25 -21.40 -10.02
N PRO A 93 19.16 -22.20 -9.43
CA PRO A 93 19.97 -23.15 -10.18
C PRO A 93 19.13 -24.18 -10.98
N SER A 94 19.60 -24.52 -12.18
CA SER A 94 18.88 -25.38 -13.13
C SER A 94 18.52 -26.76 -12.54
N HIS A 95 19.45 -27.35 -11.78
CA HIS A 95 19.25 -28.67 -11.16
C HIS A 95 18.17 -28.70 -10.06
N VAL A 96 17.65 -27.55 -9.65
CA VAL A 96 16.53 -27.46 -8.69
C VAL A 96 15.31 -26.73 -9.26
N TYR A 97 15.47 -26.06 -10.41
CA TYR A 97 14.37 -25.55 -11.23
C TYR A 97 13.94 -26.59 -12.27
N GLN A 98 13.57 -27.78 -11.81
CA GLN A 98 13.13 -28.90 -12.64
C GLN A 98 12.15 -29.79 -11.85
N SER A 99 11.50 -30.72 -12.52
CA SER A 99 10.61 -31.67 -11.85
C SER A 99 11.36 -32.59 -10.87
N THR A 100 10.70 -33.00 -9.78
CA THR A 100 11.27 -34.00 -8.86
C THR A 100 11.21 -35.42 -9.42
N PHE A 101 10.21 -35.73 -10.27
CA PHE A 101 9.98 -37.07 -10.80
C PHE A 101 10.62 -37.33 -12.17
N SER A 102 11.07 -36.29 -12.88
CA SER A 102 11.80 -36.43 -14.15
C SER A 102 13.01 -35.50 -14.22
N PRO A 103 14.04 -35.73 -13.38
CA PRO A 103 15.26 -34.94 -13.40
C PRO A 103 16.00 -34.96 -14.74
N LYS A 104 16.66 -33.84 -15.08
CA LYS A 104 17.68 -33.70 -16.12
C LYS A 104 19.06 -33.58 -15.45
N THR A 105 20.03 -34.41 -15.86
CA THR A 105 21.37 -34.51 -15.22
C THR A 105 22.45 -33.73 -15.97
N ASP A 106 22.18 -33.31 -17.20
CA ASP A 106 23.11 -32.75 -18.17
C ASP A 106 22.82 -31.26 -18.47
N TRP A 107 22.38 -30.49 -17.47
CA TRP A 107 22.24 -29.04 -17.63
C TRP A 107 23.57 -28.41 -18.06
N SER A 108 23.54 -27.50 -19.03
CA SER A 108 24.77 -26.92 -19.59
C SER A 108 25.42 -25.88 -18.66
N ASP A 109 24.64 -25.30 -17.75
CA ASP A 109 25.02 -24.16 -16.90
C ASP A 109 24.30 -24.27 -15.55
N GLN A 110 24.96 -23.81 -14.48
CA GLN A 110 24.34 -23.66 -13.16
C GLN A 110 23.06 -22.83 -13.22
N PHE A 111 23.01 -21.79 -14.05
CA PHE A 111 21.84 -20.94 -14.27
C PHE A 111 21.47 -20.93 -15.76
N ALA A 112 20.68 -21.91 -16.19
CA ALA A 112 20.40 -22.15 -17.60
C ALA A 112 19.70 -20.95 -18.28
N PRO A 113 20.01 -20.69 -19.57
CA PRO A 113 19.22 -19.80 -20.42
C PRO A 113 17.76 -20.22 -20.47
N GLY A 114 16.86 -19.24 -20.61
CA GLY A 114 15.42 -19.49 -20.66
C GLY A 114 15.00 -20.50 -21.73
N ALA A 115 15.65 -20.50 -22.90
CA ALA A 115 15.39 -21.47 -23.97
C ALA A 115 15.64 -22.92 -23.52
N GLN A 116 16.74 -23.20 -22.81
CA GLN A 116 17.02 -24.56 -22.33
C GLN A 116 16.01 -25.01 -21.26
N ILE A 117 15.51 -24.07 -20.45
CA ILE A 117 14.46 -24.34 -19.47
C ILE A 117 13.12 -24.64 -20.17
N ARG A 118 12.77 -23.87 -21.20
CA ARG A 118 11.61 -24.15 -22.07
C ARG A 118 11.72 -25.54 -22.68
N ASP A 119 12.85 -25.86 -23.28
CA ASP A 119 13.09 -27.14 -23.96
C ASP A 119 12.97 -28.31 -22.98
N TYR A 120 13.46 -28.17 -21.75
CA TYR A 120 13.26 -29.16 -20.70
C TYR A 120 11.77 -29.42 -20.43
N TRP A 121 10.98 -28.37 -20.18
CA TRP A 121 9.54 -28.52 -19.89
C TRP A 121 8.75 -29.09 -21.09
N GLN A 122 9.06 -28.66 -22.31
CA GLN A 122 8.47 -29.22 -23.52
C GLN A 122 8.89 -30.69 -23.74
N SER A 123 10.13 -31.06 -23.39
CA SER A 123 10.58 -32.45 -23.48
C SER A 123 9.79 -33.36 -22.54
N LEU A 124 9.41 -32.86 -21.35
CA LEU A 124 8.50 -33.56 -20.45
C LEU A 124 7.10 -33.68 -21.07
N ALA A 125 6.57 -32.60 -21.63
CA ALA A 125 5.27 -32.64 -22.31
C ALA A 125 5.22 -33.67 -23.45
N ARG A 126 6.31 -33.81 -24.23
CA ARG A 126 6.46 -34.87 -25.25
C ARG A 126 6.60 -36.26 -24.62
N LYS A 127 7.49 -36.42 -23.64
CA LYS A 127 7.77 -37.69 -22.95
C LYS A 127 6.52 -38.32 -22.33
N TYR A 128 5.62 -37.50 -21.80
CA TYR A 128 4.38 -37.93 -21.16
C TYR A 128 3.14 -37.77 -22.05
N ASP A 129 3.34 -37.54 -23.36
CA ASP A 129 2.27 -37.47 -24.36
C ASP A 129 1.13 -36.51 -23.98
N LEU A 130 1.49 -35.28 -23.57
CA LEU A 130 0.52 -34.26 -23.17
C LEU A 130 -0.05 -33.47 -24.35
N TYR A 131 0.63 -33.48 -25.50
CA TYR A 131 0.21 -32.70 -26.68
C TYR A 131 -1.19 -33.10 -27.17
N ARG A 132 -1.58 -34.38 -27.04
CA ARG A 132 -2.94 -34.85 -27.37
C ARG A 132 -4.04 -34.29 -26.46
N LEU A 133 -3.67 -33.77 -25.28
CA LEU A 133 -4.60 -33.21 -24.29
C LEU A 133 -4.75 -31.70 -24.45
N ALA A 134 -3.82 -31.05 -25.18
CA ALA A 134 -3.74 -29.61 -25.27
C ALA A 134 -4.51 -29.08 -26.48
N LYS A 135 -5.27 -28.01 -26.25
CA LYS A 135 -5.80 -27.13 -27.30
C LYS A 135 -4.95 -25.85 -27.28
N PHE A 136 -3.99 -25.76 -28.20
CA PHE A 136 -3.13 -24.59 -28.40
C PHE A 136 -3.85 -23.48 -29.14
N SER A 137 -3.25 -22.29 -29.13
CA SER A 137 -3.82 -21.07 -29.72
C SER A 137 -5.28 -20.87 -29.32
N THR A 138 -5.65 -21.28 -28.10
CA THR A 138 -7.02 -21.30 -27.61
C THR A 138 -7.05 -20.54 -26.28
N ARG A 139 -7.64 -19.35 -26.32
CA ARG A 139 -7.77 -18.48 -25.15
C ARG A 139 -9.11 -18.76 -24.44
N VAL A 140 -9.07 -18.86 -23.11
CA VAL A 140 -10.28 -18.85 -22.28
C VAL A 140 -10.70 -17.39 -22.06
N ASP A 141 -11.91 -17.05 -22.49
CA ASP A 141 -12.44 -15.68 -22.36
C ASP A 141 -13.38 -15.52 -21.17
N SER A 142 -14.04 -16.58 -20.69
CA SER A 142 -14.78 -16.57 -19.43
C SER A 142 -15.10 -17.96 -18.90
N LEU A 143 -15.39 -18.03 -17.60
CA LEU A 143 -15.91 -19.20 -16.91
C LEU A 143 -17.25 -18.87 -16.26
N SER A 144 -18.23 -19.77 -16.33
CA SER A 144 -19.54 -19.61 -15.68
C SER A 144 -19.98 -20.90 -15.00
N TRP A 145 -20.27 -20.84 -13.70
CA TRP A 145 -20.76 -21.99 -12.94
C TRP A 145 -22.26 -22.20 -13.13
N ASN A 146 -22.64 -23.36 -13.62
CA ASN A 146 -24.04 -23.76 -13.74
C ASN A 146 -24.47 -24.57 -12.50
N SER A 147 -25.25 -23.95 -11.61
CA SER A 147 -25.65 -24.60 -10.34
C SER A 147 -26.57 -25.81 -10.54
N SER A 148 -27.36 -25.85 -11.62
CA SER A 148 -28.30 -26.94 -11.90
C SER A 148 -27.56 -28.24 -12.27
N THR A 149 -26.56 -28.14 -13.15
CA THR A 149 -25.75 -29.27 -13.60
C THR A 149 -24.51 -29.49 -12.73
N SER A 150 -24.08 -28.46 -12.01
CA SER A 150 -22.79 -28.39 -11.29
C SER A 150 -21.60 -28.61 -12.21
N LEU A 151 -21.64 -27.97 -13.37
CA LEU A 151 -20.57 -27.92 -14.35
C LEU A 151 -20.12 -26.47 -14.56
N TRP A 152 -18.85 -26.31 -14.88
CA TRP A 152 -18.31 -25.08 -15.43
C TRP A 152 -18.56 -25.04 -16.94
N GLU A 153 -19.14 -23.95 -17.41
CA GLU A 153 -19.17 -23.57 -18.82
C GLU A 153 -17.95 -22.69 -19.13
N ILE A 154 -17.20 -23.05 -20.16
CA ILE A 154 -15.92 -22.46 -20.51
C ILE A 154 -16.06 -21.84 -21.90
N THR A 155 -16.00 -20.51 -21.97
CA THR A 155 -16.00 -19.80 -23.26
C THR A 155 -14.58 -19.72 -23.79
N LEU A 156 -14.38 -20.21 -25.01
CA LEU A 156 -13.08 -20.37 -25.65
C LEU A 156 -13.08 -19.63 -26.99
N THR A 157 -11.99 -18.92 -27.28
CA THR A 157 -11.71 -18.37 -28.61
C THR A 157 -10.44 -18.98 -29.17
N ASN A 158 -10.53 -19.56 -30.37
CA ASN A 158 -9.37 -19.97 -31.14
C ASN A 158 -8.74 -18.73 -31.77
N LEU A 159 -7.47 -18.45 -31.46
CA LEU A 159 -6.76 -17.24 -31.89
C LEU A 159 -6.29 -17.29 -33.34
N LEU A 160 -6.25 -18.47 -33.96
CA LEU A 160 -5.90 -18.62 -35.38
C LEU A 160 -7.12 -18.37 -36.29
N THR A 161 -8.28 -18.89 -35.89
CA THR A 161 -9.53 -18.79 -36.68
C THR A 161 -10.47 -17.67 -36.20
N ASN A 162 -10.21 -17.10 -35.02
CA ASN A 162 -11.07 -16.15 -34.31
C ASN A 162 -12.50 -16.66 -34.05
N THR A 163 -12.68 -17.98 -33.93
CA THR A 163 -13.98 -18.62 -33.67
C THR A 163 -14.18 -18.89 -32.18
N THR A 164 -15.36 -18.56 -31.66
CA THR A 164 -15.75 -18.82 -30.27
C THR A 164 -16.53 -20.13 -30.13
N SER A 165 -16.28 -20.87 -29.05
CA SER A 165 -16.98 -22.12 -28.70
C SER A 165 -17.18 -22.20 -27.18
N ILE A 166 -18.10 -23.07 -26.74
CA ILE A 166 -18.38 -23.32 -25.32
C ILE A 166 -18.11 -24.81 -25.03
N GLU A 167 -17.32 -25.07 -24.00
CA GLU A 167 -17.03 -26.41 -23.48
C GLU A 167 -17.50 -26.54 -22.04
N THR A 168 -17.61 -27.77 -21.51
CA THR A 168 -18.01 -28.00 -20.12
C THR A 168 -17.03 -28.89 -19.36
N ALA A 169 -16.85 -28.61 -18.06
CA ALA A 169 -16.00 -29.40 -17.17
C ALA A 169 -16.61 -29.55 -15.76
N ASP A 170 -16.34 -30.68 -15.09
CA ASP A 170 -16.66 -30.87 -13.67
C ASP A 170 -15.79 -29.95 -12.79
N PHE A 171 -14.49 -29.83 -13.12
CA PHE A 171 -13.50 -29.02 -12.41
C PHE A 171 -12.69 -28.15 -13.36
N VAL A 172 -12.32 -26.95 -12.88
CA VAL A 172 -11.42 -26.05 -13.57
C VAL A 172 -10.21 -25.75 -12.68
N LEU A 173 -9.01 -25.98 -13.19
CA LEU A 173 -7.74 -25.71 -12.53
C LEU A 173 -7.04 -24.57 -13.27
N THR A 174 -6.90 -23.40 -12.64
CA THR A 174 -6.21 -22.27 -13.26
C THR A 174 -4.70 -22.43 -13.06
N ALA A 175 -3.95 -22.57 -14.15
CA ALA A 175 -2.49 -22.63 -14.21
C ALA A 175 -1.92 -21.43 -15.01
N ILE A 176 -2.59 -20.28 -14.94
CA ILE A 176 -2.35 -19.09 -15.78
C ILE A 176 -1.06 -18.33 -15.43
N GLY A 177 -0.38 -18.69 -14.35
CA GLY A 177 0.87 -18.07 -13.91
C GLY A 177 0.69 -16.65 -13.37
N ARG A 178 1.79 -16.04 -12.93
CA ARG A 178 1.83 -14.70 -12.29
C ARG A 178 2.33 -13.58 -13.19
N PHE A 179 3.04 -13.94 -14.26
CA PHE A 179 3.85 -13.01 -15.05
C PHE A 179 3.43 -12.94 -16.53
N ASN A 180 2.32 -13.59 -16.90
CA ASN A 180 1.90 -13.73 -18.29
C ASN A 180 0.84 -12.68 -18.72
N ALA A 181 0.29 -11.90 -17.78
CA ALA A 181 -0.60 -10.78 -18.06
C ALA A 181 0.18 -9.45 -18.05
N TRP A 182 1.09 -9.29 -19.02
CA TRP A 182 1.90 -8.07 -19.15
C TRP A 182 1.12 -6.93 -19.83
N LYS A 183 1.54 -5.69 -19.55
CA LYS A 183 1.00 -4.48 -20.20
C LYS A 183 2.10 -3.45 -20.39
N LEU A 184 2.02 -2.70 -21.48
CA LEU A 184 2.86 -1.51 -21.67
C LEU A 184 2.49 -0.44 -20.62
N PRO A 185 3.46 0.38 -20.17
CA PRO A 185 3.16 1.50 -19.29
C PRO A 185 2.30 2.54 -20.03
N SER A 186 1.43 3.21 -19.29
CA SER A 186 0.59 4.29 -19.83
C SER A 186 1.34 5.63 -19.71
N TYR A 187 1.90 6.11 -20.81
CA TYR A 187 2.50 7.44 -20.93
C TYR A 187 1.94 8.17 -22.16
N PRO A 188 1.70 9.49 -22.08
CA PRO A 188 1.24 10.23 -23.26
C PRO A 188 2.22 10.05 -24.43
N GLY A 189 1.70 9.69 -25.61
CA GLY A 189 2.47 9.53 -26.84
C GLY A 189 3.16 8.19 -27.06
N ILE A 190 3.18 7.27 -26.09
CA ILE A 190 3.93 6.01 -26.19
C ILE A 190 3.41 5.10 -27.33
N ASP A 191 2.10 5.03 -27.47
CA ASP A 191 1.36 4.20 -28.43
C ASP A 191 0.87 4.98 -29.65
N THR A 192 0.79 6.30 -29.53
CA THR A 192 0.14 7.20 -30.51
C THR A 192 1.12 8.05 -31.30
N VAL A 193 2.29 8.37 -30.76
CA VAL A 193 3.23 9.35 -31.34
C VAL A 193 4.61 8.76 -31.60
N TYR A 194 5.13 7.93 -30.69
CA TYR A 194 6.47 7.35 -30.82
C TYR A 194 6.58 6.45 -32.06
N LYS A 195 7.56 6.75 -32.93
CA LYS A 195 7.76 6.03 -34.20
C LYS A 195 8.88 4.98 -34.13
N GLY A 196 9.64 4.94 -33.03
CA GLY A 196 10.73 3.97 -32.85
C GLY A 196 10.22 2.58 -32.44
N HIS A 197 11.14 1.64 -32.29
CA HIS A 197 10.78 0.26 -31.97
C HIS A 197 10.34 0.11 -30.50
N LEU A 198 9.07 -0.18 -30.24
CA LEU A 198 8.52 -0.34 -28.89
C LEU A 198 8.12 -1.79 -28.61
N ARG A 199 8.69 -2.40 -27.56
CA ARG A 199 8.33 -3.76 -27.11
C ARG A 199 8.31 -3.89 -25.60
N HIS A 200 7.43 -4.75 -25.09
CA HIS A 200 7.50 -5.24 -23.72
C HIS A 200 8.46 -6.44 -23.65
N ALA A 201 9.20 -6.60 -22.54
CA ALA A 201 10.16 -7.70 -22.40
C ALA A 201 9.54 -9.09 -22.60
N SER A 202 8.29 -9.28 -22.17
CA SER A 202 7.51 -10.53 -22.34
C SER A 202 6.79 -10.66 -23.69
N HIS A 203 7.09 -9.78 -24.64
CA HIS A 203 6.63 -9.82 -26.02
C HIS A 203 7.75 -9.31 -26.93
N TRP A 204 8.87 -10.02 -26.83
CA TRP A 204 10.11 -9.67 -27.49
C TRP A 204 10.03 -9.90 -29.00
N ASP A 205 10.83 -9.15 -29.76
CA ASP A 205 10.90 -9.23 -31.22
C ASP A 205 12.33 -9.58 -31.64
N ASP A 206 12.55 -10.85 -31.98
CA ASP A 206 13.86 -11.37 -32.36
C ASP A 206 14.37 -10.82 -33.71
N SER A 207 13.51 -10.15 -34.49
CA SER A 207 13.91 -9.56 -35.78
C SER A 207 14.62 -8.21 -35.62
N PHE A 208 14.52 -7.58 -34.45
CA PHE A 208 15.14 -6.28 -34.21
C PHE A 208 16.57 -6.42 -33.68
N ASP A 209 17.55 -5.99 -34.48
CA ASP A 209 18.94 -5.87 -34.03
C ASP A 209 19.17 -4.55 -33.27
N PRO A 210 19.50 -4.59 -31.96
CA PRO A 210 19.79 -3.38 -31.17
C PRO A 210 21.24 -2.87 -31.33
N THR A 211 22.10 -3.57 -32.07
CA THR A 211 23.53 -3.25 -32.18
C THR A 211 23.76 -1.84 -32.72
N ASN A 212 24.64 -1.07 -32.06
CA ASN A 212 24.97 0.32 -32.38
C ASN A 212 23.77 1.29 -32.39
N LYS A 213 22.63 0.93 -31.80
CA LYS A 213 21.46 1.81 -31.66
C LYS A 213 21.41 2.49 -30.30
N ARG A 214 20.58 3.52 -30.17
CA ARG A 214 20.23 4.16 -28.90
C ARG A 214 18.98 3.50 -28.35
N VAL A 215 19.06 2.93 -27.16
CA VAL A 215 18.01 2.09 -26.59
C VAL A 215 17.61 2.59 -25.21
N ALA A 216 16.31 2.73 -24.97
CA ALA A 216 15.77 2.95 -23.63
C ALA A 216 15.29 1.63 -23.01
N VAL A 217 15.62 1.40 -21.73
CA VAL A 217 15.05 0.31 -20.92
C VAL A 217 14.26 0.91 -19.77
N ILE A 218 12.94 0.74 -19.76
CA ILE A 218 12.04 1.27 -18.71
C ILE A 218 11.74 0.19 -17.68
N GLY A 219 12.15 0.43 -16.43
CA GLY A 219 11.93 -0.46 -15.30
C GLY A 219 13.18 -1.23 -14.89
N ASN A 220 13.41 -1.35 -13.59
CA ASN A 220 14.57 -2.00 -12.97
C ASN A 220 14.18 -3.21 -12.08
N GLY A 221 13.15 -3.94 -12.51
CA GLY A 221 12.86 -5.27 -11.98
C GLY A 221 13.78 -6.35 -12.59
N ALA A 222 13.47 -7.63 -12.39
CA ALA A 222 14.28 -8.74 -12.89
C ALA A 222 14.58 -8.67 -14.40
N SER A 223 13.56 -8.45 -15.23
CA SER A 223 13.75 -8.35 -16.67
C SER A 223 14.61 -7.14 -17.06
N GLY A 224 14.41 -6.00 -16.41
CA GLY A 224 15.17 -4.77 -16.70
C GLY A 224 16.64 -4.91 -16.33
N ILE A 225 16.93 -5.50 -15.18
CA ILE A 225 18.30 -5.78 -14.72
C ILE A 225 19.03 -6.70 -15.70
N GLN A 226 18.38 -7.78 -16.18
CA GLN A 226 18.96 -8.70 -17.15
C GLN A 226 19.15 -8.05 -18.53
N LEU A 227 18.16 -7.27 -19.00
CA LEU A 227 18.23 -6.54 -20.26
C LEU A 227 19.37 -5.52 -20.26
N VAL A 228 19.48 -4.68 -19.22
CA VAL A 228 20.54 -3.67 -19.13
C VAL A 228 21.93 -4.33 -19.14
N ALA A 229 22.12 -5.37 -18.32
CA ALA A 229 23.40 -6.08 -18.26
C ALA A 229 23.80 -6.73 -19.60
N THR A 230 22.82 -7.12 -20.41
CA THR A 230 23.06 -7.79 -21.70
C THR A 230 23.21 -6.79 -22.85
N LEU A 231 22.33 -5.80 -22.93
CA LEU A 231 22.27 -4.83 -24.03
C LEU A 231 23.39 -3.80 -23.97
N GLN A 232 23.87 -3.43 -22.77
CA GLN A 232 24.89 -2.39 -22.60
C GLN A 232 26.11 -2.59 -23.51
N LYS A 233 26.51 -3.85 -23.76
CA LYS A 233 27.71 -4.18 -24.54
C LYS A 233 27.56 -4.02 -26.05
N SER A 234 26.33 -3.99 -26.58
CA SER A 234 26.07 -3.97 -28.03
C SER A 234 25.44 -2.67 -28.51
N VAL A 235 24.79 -1.91 -27.64
CA VAL A 235 24.12 -0.65 -28.01
C VAL A 235 25.10 0.53 -28.00
N ALA A 236 24.85 1.53 -28.85
CA ALA A 236 25.66 2.76 -28.87
C ALA A 236 25.42 3.63 -27.63
N GLN A 237 24.17 3.65 -27.13
CA GLN A 237 23.76 4.37 -25.92
C GLN A 237 22.61 3.60 -25.26
N LEU A 238 22.63 3.48 -23.93
CA LEU A 238 21.59 2.86 -23.14
C LEU A 238 21.03 3.84 -22.10
N ASP A 239 19.76 4.18 -22.23
CA ASP A 239 19.05 5.04 -21.28
C ASP A 239 18.20 4.17 -20.35
N HIS A 240 18.63 4.01 -19.10
CA HIS A 240 17.96 3.14 -18.13
C HIS A 240 17.07 3.92 -17.17
N TYR A 241 15.76 3.80 -17.34
CA TYR A 241 14.77 4.50 -16.50
C TYR A 241 14.41 3.65 -15.27
N ALA A 242 14.94 4.03 -14.11
CA ALA A 242 14.80 3.33 -12.84
C ALA A 242 14.04 4.18 -11.81
N ARG A 243 12.71 3.99 -11.76
CA ARG A 243 11.83 4.76 -10.86
C ARG A 243 12.11 4.52 -9.38
N ASN A 244 12.20 3.25 -8.98
CA ASN A 244 12.32 2.84 -7.58
C ASN A 244 13.70 2.27 -7.31
N LYS A 245 14.19 2.38 -6.07
CA LYS A 245 15.41 1.71 -5.62
C LYS A 245 15.18 0.19 -5.52
N THR A 246 16.19 -0.62 -5.85
CA THR A 246 16.11 -2.09 -5.85
C THR A 246 17.36 -2.73 -5.25
N TRP A 247 17.18 -3.70 -4.36
CA TRP A 247 18.27 -4.51 -3.83
C TRP A 247 18.89 -5.37 -4.94
N ILE A 248 20.20 -5.21 -5.17
CA ILE A 248 20.96 -6.09 -6.06
C ILE A 248 21.75 -7.08 -5.20
N ALA A 249 21.27 -8.33 -5.16
CA ALA A 249 21.91 -9.40 -4.42
C ALA A 249 22.94 -10.15 -5.29
N GLY A 250 23.92 -10.81 -4.65
CA GLY A 250 24.81 -11.75 -5.35
C GLY A 250 24.04 -12.94 -5.95
N SER A 251 23.29 -13.66 -5.12
CA SER A 251 22.19 -14.54 -5.52
C SER A 251 21.21 -14.78 -4.36
N TRP A 252 20.04 -15.37 -4.64
CA TRP A 252 19.04 -15.70 -3.63
C TRP A 252 19.57 -16.61 -2.51
N ALA A 253 20.49 -17.53 -2.86
CA ALA A 253 21.06 -18.52 -1.94
C ALA A 253 22.56 -18.28 -1.61
N GLY A 254 23.13 -17.16 -2.03
CA GLY A 254 24.52 -16.78 -1.72
C GLY A 254 25.60 -17.40 -2.61
N ASP A 255 25.22 -18.13 -3.66
CA ASP A 255 26.14 -18.51 -4.74
C ASP A 255 26.51 -17.27 -5.57
N GLU A 256 27.77 -17.15 -6.00
CA GLU A 256 28.19 -16.03 -6.85
C GLU A 256 27.66 -16.25 -8.27
N ARG A 257 26.83 -15.31 -8.75
CA ARG A 257 26.30 -15.35 -10.11
C ARG A 257 27.09 -14.40 -11.00
N THR A 258 27.62 -14.94 -12.10
CA THR A 258 28.34 -14.17 -13.10
C THR A 258 27.48 -13.93 -14.34
N LEU A 259 27.86 -12.94 -15.16
CA LEU A 259 27.20 -12.71 -16.45
C LEU A 259 27.60 -13.79 -17.47
N GLY A 260 28.84 -14.27 -17.38
CA GLY A 260 29.34 -15.37 -18.21
C GLY A 260 28.81 -16.74 -17.77
N PRO A 261 28.93 -17.76 -18.64
CA PRO A 261 28.47 -19.12 -18.34
C PRO A 261 29.18 -19.73 -17.12
N GLN A 262 28.45 -20.51 -16.32
CA GLN A 262 28.98 -21.26 -15.17
C GLN A 262 28.72 -22.77 -15.38
N PRO A 263 29.47 -23.43 -16.29
CA PRO A 263 29.20 -24.82 -16.66
C PRO A 263 29.64 -25.81 -15.57
N TYR A 264 28.94 -26.94 -15.49
CA TYR A 264 29.42 -28.11 -14.76
C TYR A 264 30.48 -28.86 -15.57
N THR A 265 31.49 -29.37 -14.87
CA THR A 265 32.55 -30.22 -15.45
C THR A 265 31.97 -31.50 -16.05
N GLN A 266 32.68 -32.11 -17.00
CA GLN A 266 32.21 -33.35 -17.62
C GLN A 266 32.16 -34.49 -16.59
N GLU A 267 33.11 -34.53 -15.66
CA GLU A 267 33.17 -35.49 -14.56
C GLU A 267 31.93 -35.39 -13.66
N GLN A 268 31.47 -34.17 -13.36
CA GLN A 268 30.22 -33.95 -12.61
C GLN A 268 29.00 -34.46 -13.37
N LYS A 269 28.89 -34.15 -14.68
CA LYS A 269 27.77 -34.62 -15.51
C LYS A 269 27.74 -36.14 -15.61
N ASP A 270 28.90 -36.77 -15.77
CA ASP A 270 29.05 -38.22 -15.81
C ASP A 270 28.66 -38.87 -14.47
N LEU A 271 29.08 -38.27 -13.35
CA LEU A 271 28.66 -38.71 -12.01
C LEU A 271 27.13 -38.62 -11.86
N PHE A 272 26.55 -37.48 -12.24
CA PHE A 272 25.10 -37.28 -12.14
C PHE A 272 24.30 -38.26 -13.01
N ALA A 273 24.84 -38.66 -14.17
CA ALA A 273 24.22 -39.63 -15.06
C ALA A 273 24.35 -41.09 -14.57
N LYS A 274 25.47 -41.45 -13.95
CA LYS A 274 25.78 -42.83 -13.52
C LYS A 274 25.27 -43.16 -12.12
N ASP A 275 25.18 -42.17 -11.23
CA ASP A 275 24.82 -42.37 -9.82
C ASP A 275 23.60 -41.51 -9.42
N PRO A 276 22.38 -42.09 -9.47
CA PRO A 276 21.15 -41.39 -9.08
C PRO A 276 21.13 -40.94 -7.61
N GLU A 277 21.77 -41.67 -6.70
CA GLU A 277 21.79 -41.33 -5.28
C GLU A 277 22.72 -40.15 -5.01
N ALA A 278 23.91 -40.14 -5.62
CA ALA A 278 24.81 -39.00 -5.58
C ALA A 278 24.15 -37.76 -6.18
N TYR A 279 23.42 -37.91 -7.28
CA TYR A 279 22.71 -36.81 -7.91
C TYR A 279 21.55 -36.28 -7.04
N LEU A 280 20.77 -37.16 -6.42
CA LEU A 280 19.72 -36.77 -5.49
C LEU A 280 20.31 -36.04 -4.26
N ALA A 281 21.41 -36.52 -3.71
CA ALA A 281 22.11 -35.88 -2.61
C ALA A 281 22.62 -34.47 -3.00
N PHE A 282 23.19 -34.33 -4.20
CA PHE A 282 23.59 -33.04 -4.76
C PHE A 282 22.41 -32.07 -4.86
N ARG A 283 21.28 -32.50 -5.46
CA ARG A 283 20.08 -31.68 -5.58
C ARG A 283 19.54 -31.26 -4.22
N LYS A 284 19.41 -32.19 -3.26
CA LYS A 284 18.98 -31.89 -1.89
C LYS A 284 19.87 -30.85 -1.23
N LYS A 285 21.20 -30.98 -1.35
CA LYS A 285 22.16 -30.02 -0.81
C LYS A 285 22.00 -28.63 -1.43
N LEU A 286 21.69 -28.55 -2.73
CA LEU A 286 21.45 -27.29 -3.42
C LEU A 286 20.12 -26.65 -3.04
N GLU A 287 19.06 -27.46 -2.92
CA GLU A 287 17.71 -27.04 -2.48
C GLU A 287 17.67 -26.59 -1.02
N ASP A 288 18.47 -27.20 -0.13
CA ASP A 288 18.48 -26.97 1.32
C ASP A 288 18.55 -25.48 1.71
N LYS A 289 19.33 -24.69 0.95
CA LYS A 289 19.49 -23.25 1.17
C LYS A 289 18.18 -22.46 1.01
N TYR A 290 17.26 -22.95 0.17
CA TYR A 290 15.96 -22.33 -0.10
C TYR A 290 14.89 -22.67 0.95
N TRP A 291 15.15 -23.67 1.80
CA TRP A 291 14.25 -24.09 2.87
C TRP A 291 14.63 -23.50 4.23
N ARG A 292 15.92 -23.27 4.49
CA ARG A 292 16.42 -22.89 5.83
C ARG A 292 16.53 -21.40 6.12
N ARG A 293 16.36 -20.53 5.12
CA ARG A 293 16.56 -19.07 5.27
C ARG A 293 15.30 -18.27 5.61
N PHE A 294 14.22 -18.96 5.97
CA PHE A 294 12.95 -18.33 6.31
C PHE A 294 13.07 -17.30 7.45
N GLY A 295 14.00 -17.51 8.39
CA GLY A 295 14.28 -16.58 9.49
C GLY A 295 14.59 -15.13 9.05
N ALA A 296 15.17 -14.94 7.86
CA ALA A 296 15.51 -13.62 7.31
C ALA A 296 14.30 -12.81 6.81
N PHE A 297 13.09 -13.38 6.83
CA PHE A 297 11.85 -12.69 6.51
C PHE A 297 11.21 -12.05 7.74
N PHE A 298 11.65 -12.37 8.95
CA PHE A 298 11.13 -11.73 10.16
C PHE A 298 11.77 -10.35 10.38
N ARG A 299 10.92 -9.39 10.75
CA ARG A 299 11.32 -8.02 11.06
C ARG A 299 12.34 -8.00 12.20
N GLY A 300 13.38 -7.18 12.05
CA GLY A 300 14.42 -7.03 13.06
C GLY A 300 15.26 -8.30 13.29
N SER A 301 15.12 -9.34 12.47
CA SER A 301 15.96 -10.54 12.61
C SER A 301 17.43 -10.20 12.32
N PRO A 302 18.38 -10.72 13.12
CA PRO A 302 19.82 -10.53 12.87
C PRO A 302 20.21 -10.98 11.45
N LEU A 303 19.59 -12.07 10.97
CA LEU A 303 19.79 -12.57 9.61
C LEU A 303 19.43 -11.54 8.54
N ASN A 304 18.38 -10.74 8.73
CA ASN A 304 18.00 -9.70 7.77
C ASN A 304 18.96 -8.52 7.81
N SER A 305 19.36 -8.07 9.01
CA SER A 305 20.35 -7.01 9.19
C SER A 305 21.70 -7.37 8.55
N ASP A 306 22.17 -8.60 8.77
CA ASP A 306 23.41 -9.11 8.17
C ASP A 306 23.33 -9.17 6.63
N LEU A 307 22.15 -9.52 6.08
CA LEU A 307 21.93 -9.49 4.64
C LEU A 307 21.98 -8.07 4.09
N ARG A 308 21.43 -7.10 4.82
CA ARG A 308 21.45 -5.69 4.42
C ARG A 308 22.88 -5.19 4.24
N GLU A 309 23.70 -5.34 5.27
CA GLU A 309 25.10 -4.88 5.23
C GLU A 309 25.89 -5.59 4.14
N ARG A 310 25.70 -6.91 4.00
CA ARG A 310 26.37 -7.68 2.95
C ARG A 310 25.99 -7.23 1.55
N PHE A 311 24.71 -6.94 1.30
CA PHE A 311 24.28 -6.46 -0.02
C PHE A 311 24.79 -5.05 -0.30
N ILE A 312 24.78 -4.16 0.68
CA ILE A 312 25.37 -2.82 0.53
C ILE A 312 26.87 -2.94 0.18
N GLU A 313 27.61 -3.81 0.85
CA GLU A 313 29.03 -4.00 0.58
C GLU A 313 29.29 -4.57 -0.83
N ILE A 314 28.52 -5.58 -1.24
CA ILE A 314 28.58 -6.11 -2.61
C ILE A 314 28.27 -5.01 -3.64
N MET A 315 27.23 -4.21 -3.39
CA MET A 315 26.84 -3.13 -4.29
C MET A 315 27.92 -2.05 -4.38
N ARG A 316 28.48 -1.63 -3.24
CA ARG A 316 29.57 -0.67 -3.15
C ARG A 316 30.78 -1.13 -3.94
N LYS A 317 31.20 -2.38 -3.73
CA LYS A 317 32.35 -2.96 -4.44
C LYS A 317 32.16 -2.97 -5.96
N ARG A 318 30.95 -3.32 -6.44
CA ARG A 318 30.66 -3.44 -7.88
C ARG A 318 30.40 -2.08 -8.54
N LEU A 319 30.07 -1.05 -7.77
CA LEU A 319 29.87 0.34 -8.23
C LEU A 319 31.14 1.19 -8.15
N ALA A 320 32.33 0.62 -7.91
CA ALA A 320 33.55 1.38 -7.65
C ALA A 320 33.91 2.42 -8.74
N LYS A 321 33.51 2.21 -10.01
CA LYS A 321 33.70 3.16 -11.12
C LYS A 321 32.79 4.40 -11.02
N LYS A 322 31.60 4.28 -10.44
CA LYS A 322 30.59 5.34 -10.22
C LYS A 322 29.95 5.20 -8.83
N PRO A 323 30.69 5.47 -7.74
CA PRO A 323 30.25 5.20 -6.37
C PRO A 323 29.02 6.02 -5.95
N GLU A 324 28.76 7.15 -6.59
CA GLU A 324 27.60 8.01 -6.37
C GLU A 324 26.26 7.29 -6.67
N LEU A 325 26.26 6.27 -7.54
CA LEU A 325 25.08 5.47 -7.86
C LEU A 325 24.56 4.69 -6.65
N LEU A 326 25.38 4.45 -5.62
CA LEU A 326 24.97 3.70 -4.44
C LEU A 326 23.80 4.38 -3.72
N GLU A 327 23.83 5.72 -3.61
CA GLU A 327 22.75 6.51 -2.99
C GLU A 327 21.42 6.41 -3.76
N HIS A 328 21.52 6.11 -5.05
CA HIS A 328 20.41 6.05 -5.98
C HIS A 328 19.78 4.66 -6.14
N ILE A 329 20.47 3.60 -5.69
CA ILE A 329 20.04 2.21 -5.90
C ILE A 329 19.71 1.51 -4.59
N VAL A 330 20.38 1.82 -3.47
CA VAL A 330 20.16 1.15 -2.18
C VAL A 330 18.78 1.48 -1.59
N PRO A 331 17.87 0.51 -1.45
CA PRO A 331 16.53 0.77 -0.94
C PRO A 331 16.45 1.09 0.54
N ASP A 332 15.38 1.80 0.86
CA ASP A 332 15.04 2.23 2.22
C ASP A 332 14.36 1.09 3.00
N PHE A 333 13.78 0.11 2.29
CA PHE A 333 13.11 -1.06 2.87
C PHE A 333 14.07 -2.24 3.10
N SER A 334 13.68 -3.16 3.98
CA SER A 334 14.48 -4.34 4.35
C SER A 334 14.72 -5.30 3.17
N PRO A 335 15.89 -5.95 3.05
CA PRO A 335 16.06 -7.08 2.14
C PRO A 335 14.95 -8.12 2.30
N ASN A 336 14.61 -8.85 1.23
CA ASN A 336 13.50 -9.82 1.17
C ASN A 336 12.07 -9.26 1.25
N CYS A 337 11.88 -7.95 1.52
CA CYS A 337 10.56 -7.30 1.41
C CYS A 337 9.97 -7.46 -0.01
N ARG A 338 10.83 -7.50 -1.02
CA ARG A 338 10.52 -7.92 -2.39
C ARG A 338 11.39 -9.12 -2.77
N ARG A 339 11.01 -9.85 -3.82
CA ARG A 339 11.85 -10.89 -4.40
C ARG A 339 13.22 -10.28 -4.77
N LEU A 340 14.28 -10.67 -4.04
CA LEU A 340 15.67 -10.35 -4.38
C LEU A 340 15.98 -10.73 -5.82
N THR A 341 16.67 -9.83 -6.51
CA THR A 341 17.03 -9.99 -7.91
C THR A 341 18.54 -10.15 -8.01
N PRO A 342 19.06 -11.31 -8.41
CA PRO A 342 20.46 -11.44 -8.75
C PRO A 342 20.75 -10.59 -10.00
N GLY A 343 21.70 -9.65 -9.90
CA GLY A 343 22.04 -8.72 -10.99
C GLY A 343 23.46 -8.92 -11.55
N PRO A 344 23.79 -10.10 -12.11
CA PRO A 344 25.13 -10.35 -12.65
C PRO A 344 25.45 -9.37 -13.79
N GLY A 345 26.51 -8.57 -13.64
CA GLY A 345 26.93 -7.60 -14.65
C GLY A 345 26.11 -6.32 -14.70
N TYR A 346 25.03 -6.21 -13.92
CA TYR A 346 24.15 -5.04 -13.96
C TYR A 346 24.78 -3.80 -13.32
N LEU A 347 25.36 -3.97 -12.14
CA LEU A 347 26.02 -2.86 -11.44
C LEU A 347 27.23 -2.36 -12.20
N GLU A 348 27.97 -3.27 -12.85
CA GLU A 348 29.04 -2.91 -13.77
C GLU A 348 28.50 -2.17 -14.99
N ALA A 349 27.45 -2.69 -15.65
CA ALA A 349 26.87 -2.08 -16.84
C ALA A 349 26.41 -0.63 -16.62
N ILE A 350 25.74 -0.33 -15.51
CA ILE A 350 25.29 1.04 -15.22
C ILE A 350 26.42 2.01 -14.87
N THR A 351 27.63 1.49 -14.60
CA THR A 351 28.82 2.33 -14.39
C THR A 351 29.52 2.70 -15.69
N GLU A 352 29.15 2.09 -16.81
CA GLU A 352 29.75 2.35 -18.12
C GLU A 352 29.35 3.72 -18.69
N ASP A 353 30.17 4.24 -19.60
CA ASP A 353 30.03 5.61 -20.11
C ASP A 353 28.90 5.73 -21.14
N ASN A 354 28.56 4.63 -21.82
CA ASN A 354 27.43 4.56 -22.74
C ASN A 354 26.08 4.30 -22.04
N VAL A 355 26.02 4.38 -20.70
CA VAL A 355 24.78 4.16 -19.93
C VAL A 355 24.42 5.40 -19.11
N GLU A 356 23.20 5.91 -19.32
CA GLU A 356 22.59 6.94 -18.48
C GLU A 356 21.58 6.30 -17.50
N TYR A 357 21.86 6.37 -16.20
CA TYR A 357 20.93 5.90 -15.15
C TYR A 357 19.96 7.02 -14.78
N ILE A 358 18.71 6.92 -15.22
CA ILE A 358 17.72 8.01 -15.17
C ILE A 358 16.67 7.71 -14.11
N ARG A 359 16.53 8.62 -13.14
CA ARG A 359 15.49 8.54 -12.09
C ARG A 359 14.38 9.55 -12.28
N ASP A 360 14.57 10.52 -13.15
CA ASP A 360 13.57 11.54 -13.45
C ASP A 360 12.31 10.90 -14.03
N PRO A 361 11.12 11.28 -13.54
CA PRO A 361 9.89 10.73 -14.08
C PRO A 361 9.73 11.06 -15.57
N ILE A 362 9.26 10.09 -16.34
CA ILE A 362 8.89 10.30 -17.74
C ILE A 362 7.66 11.25 -17.79
N SER A 363 7.73 12.26 -18.65
CA SER A 363 6.65 13.22 -18.88
C SER A 363 5.74 12.77 -20.02
N HIS A 364 6.32 12.51 -21.19
CA HIS A 364 5.64 12.04 -22.41
C HIS A 364 6.67 11.49 -23.41
N PHE A 365 6.18 10.83 -24.45
CA PHE A 365 6.96 10.40 -25.60
C PHE A 365 6.79 11.40 -26.75
N THR A 366 7.86 11.64 -27.49
CA THR A 366 7.86 12.38 -28.75
C THR A 366 7.92 11.39 -29.91
N GLU A 367 7.91 11.87 -31.16
CA GLU A 367 8.11 10.98 -32.31
C GLU A 367 9.45 10.24 -32.28
N GLN A 368 10.48 10.85 -31.67
CA GLN A 368 11.88 10.40 -31.72
C GLN A 368 12.42 9.89 -30.39
N GLY A 369 11.69 10.03 -29.28
CA GLY A 369 12.25 9.72 -27.97
C GLY A 369 11.34 9.93 -26.78
N ILE A 370 11.98 10.10 -25.62
CA ILE A 370 11.34 10.21 -24.31
C ILE A 370 11.74 11.52 -23.66
N VAL A 371 10.75 12.29 -23.19
CA VAL A 371 10.96 13.53 -22.44
C VAL A 371 10.70 13.28 -20.96
N THR A 372 11.70 13.55 -20.12
CA THR A 372 11.57 13.50 -18.66
C THR A 372 11.03 14.81 -18.09
N LYS A 373 10.63 14.82 -16.82
CA LYS A 373 10.04 16.01 -16.16
C LYS A 373 11.03 17.16 -15.97
N ASP A 374 12.33 16.90 -16.05
CA ASP A 374 13.41 17.88 -16.15
C ASP A 374 13.44 18.63 -17.51
N GLY A 375 12.58 18.24 -18.47
CA GLY A 375 12.52 18.83 -19.80
C GLY A 375 13.53 18.27 -20.80
N LYS A 376 14.41 17.35 -20.39
CA LYS A 376 15.41 16.73 -21.27
C LYS A 376 14.74 15.68 -22.17
N GLU A 377 14.80 15.91 -23.48
CA GLU A 377 14.46 14.91 -24.48
C GLU A 377 15.66 13.99 -24.74
N ARG A 378 15.44 12.68 -24.67
CA ARG A 378 16.41 11.66 -25.05
C ARG A 378 15.88 10.90 -26.26
N LYS A 379 16.56 11.06 -27.38
CA LYS A 379 16.20 10.40 -28.65
C LYS A 379 16.66 8.96 -28.62
N VAL A 380 15.74 8.05 -28.87
CA VAL A 380 16.01 6.60 -28.82
C VAL A 380 15.36 5.89 -30.00
N ASP A 381 16.11 4.96 -30.57
CA ASP A 381 15.69 4.18 -31.75
C ASP A 381 14.79 3.00 -31.31
N ALA A 382 14.93 2.54 -30.07
CA ALA A 382 14.07 1.55 -29.46
C ALA A 382 13.80 1.78 -27.97
N VAL A 383 12.65 1.31 -27.51
CA VAL A 383 12.20 1.34 -26.12
C VAL A 383 11.75 -0.07 -25.72
N PHE A 384 12.42 -0.61 -24.70
CA PHE A 384 12.08 -1.89 -24.09
C PHE A 384 11.46 -1.66 -22.72
N CYS A 385 10.18 -2.00 -22.60
CA CYS A 385 9.45 -1.91 -21.34
C CYS A 385 9.66 -3.19 -20.51
N ALA A 386 10.41 -3.09 -19.43
CA ALA A 386 10.56 -4.10 -18.39
C ALA A 386 9.67 -3.75 -17.17
N THR A 387 8.40 -3.42 -17.44
CA THR A 387 7.46 -2.83 -16.49
C THR A 387 6.63 -3.84 -15.69
N GLY A 388 6.92 -5.13 -15.86
CA GLY A 388 6.29 -6.22 -15.11
C GLY A 388 4.94 -6.67 -15.70
N ALA A 389 4.18 -7.39 -14.89
CA ALA A 389 2.85 -7.91 -15.22
C ALA A 389 1.83 -7.47 -14.17
N ASN A 390 0.55 -7.85 -14.34
CA ASN A 390 -0.45 -7.56 -13.33
C ASN A 390 -0.12 -8.25 -12.00
N VAL A 391 -0.08 -7.48 -10.90
CA VAL A 391 0.39 -7.95 -9.58
C VAL A 391 -0.72 -8.12 -8.54
N ASP A 392 -1.93 -7.70 -8.87
CA ASP A 392 -3.12 -7.79 -8.01
C ASP A 392 -3.64 -9.24 -7.84
N MET A 393 -3.21 -10.16 -8.72
CA MET A 393 -3.71 -11.53 -8.84
C MET A 393 -5.22 -11.63 -9.11
N VAL A 394 -5.84 -10.53 -9.54
CA VAL A 394 -7.19 -10.50 -10.09
C VAL A 394 -7.19 -11.28 -11.40
N THR A 395 -8.23 -12.06 -11.64
CA THR A 395 -8.27 -12.93 -12.82
C THR A 395 -8.36 -12.09 -14.10
N PRO A 396 -7.62 -12.46 -15.18
CA PRO A 396 -7.57 -11.64 -16.39
C PRO A 396 -8.86 -11.70 -17.23
N PHE A 397 -9.78 -12.59 -16.87
CA PHE A 397 -11.08 -12.78 -17.51
C PHE A 397 -12.17 -13.04 -16.45
N PRO A 398 -13.46 -12.79 -16.79
CA PRO A 398 -14.57 -13.06 -15.90
C PRO A 398 -14.64 -14.52 -15.47
N ILE A 399 -14.77 -14.77 -14.18
CA ILE A 399 -15.08 -16.09 -13.61
C ILE A 399 -16.33 -15.92 -12.77
N ARG A 400 -17.46 -16.44 -13.23
CA ARG A 400 -18.75 -16.30 -12.55
C ARG A 400 -19.08 -17.53 -11.73
N GLY A 401 -19.13 -17.36 -10.42
CA GLY A 401 -19.42 -18.42 -9.45
C GLY A 401 -20.91 -18.64 -9.23
N GLN A 402 -21.25 -19.13 -8.05
CA GLN A 402 -22.64 -19.20 -7.60
C GLN A 402 -23.31 -17.82 -7.65
N ASN A 403 -24.60 -17.78 -7.97
CA ASN A 403 -25.40 -16.56 -8.09
C ASN A 403 -24.93 -15.57 -9.18
N GLY A 404 -24.04 -16.00 -10.09
CA GLY A 404 -23.57 -15.19 -11.22
C GLY A 404 -22.52 -14.13 -10.87
N ILE A 405 -22.00 -14.14 -9.63
CA ILE A 405 -21.02 -13.15 -9.14
C ILE A 405 -19.66 -13.38 -9.82
N ASP A 406 -19.09 -12.32 -10.40
CA ASP A 406 -17.75 -12.35 -11.00
C ASP A 406 -16.66 -12.26 -9.93
N LEU A 407 -15.70 -13.17 -9.96
CA LEU A 407 -14.55 -13.19 -9.06
C LEU A 407 -13.71 -11.91 -9.17
N ARG A 408 -13.65 -11.30 -10.35
CA ARG A 408 -12.95 -10.02 -10.56
C ARG A 408 -13.59 -8.91 -9.75
N GLU A 409 -14.92 -8.84 -9.74
CA GLU A 409 -15.66 -7.85 -8.95
C GLU A 409 -15.42 -8.08 -7.45
N LEU A 410 -15.22 -9.31 -6.98
CA LEU A 410 -14.95 -9.58 -5.58
C LEU A 410 -13.50 -9.26 -5.14
N TRP A 411 -12.52 -9.46 -6.02
CA TRP A 411 -11.09 -9.37 -5.69
C TRP A 411 -10.44 -8.04 -6.07
N ASP A 412 -10.99 -7.33 -7.06
CA ASP A 412 -10.45 -6.07 -7.53
C ASP A 412 -10.80 -4.94 -6.54
N PRO A 413 -9.81 -4.23 -5.97
CA PRO A 413 -10.07 -3.13 -5.03
C PRO A 413 -10.92 -1.99 -5.61
N GLU A 414 -10.87 -1.77 -6.93
CA GLU A 414 -11.59 -0.68 -7.60
C GLU A 414 -13.00 -1.10 -8.04
N LEU A 415 -13.20 -2.38 -8.37
CA LEU A 415 -14.50 -2.91 -8.79
C LEU A 415 -15.32 -3.47 -7.62
N SER A 416 -14.68 -3.77 -6.48
CA SER A 416 -15.35 -4.38 -5.34
C SER A 416 -16.42 -3.48 -4.74
N SER A 417 -17.64 -4.03 -4.67
CA SER A 417 -18.72 -3.45 -3.88
C SER A 417 -18.35 -3.47 -2.39
N LYS A 418 -19.12 -2.75 -1.55
CA LYS A 418 -18.93 -2.76 -0.08
C LYS A 418 -18.95 -4.17 0.53
N ASP A 419 -19.60 -5.12 -0.14
CA ASP A 419 -19.75 -6.50 0.32
C ASP A 419 -18.73 -7.47 -0.34
N GLY A 420 -17.90 -6.98 -1.27
CA GLY A 420 -16.78 -7.72 -1.84
C GLY A 420 -15.52 -7.65 -0.96
N TYR A 421 -14.47 -8.38 -1.34
CA TYR A 421 -13.26 -8.50 -0.53
C TYR A 421 -12.24 -7.39 -0.83
N GLY A 422 -12.14 -6.95 -2.09
CA GLY A 422 -11.12 -5.99 -2.54
C GLY A 422 -9.68 -6.54 -2.49
N PHE A 423 -9.54 -7.86 -2.36
CA PHE A 423 -8.28 -8.60 -2.46
C PHE A 423 -8.55 -10.09 -2.78
N PRO A 424 -7.53 -10.86 -3.20
CA PRO A 424 -7.68 -12.28 -3.44
C PRO A 424 -8.01 -13.10 -2.18
N TYR A 425 -9.29 -13.41 -2.00
CA TYR A 425 -9.80 -14.17 -0.86
C TYR A 425 -9.80 -15.67 -1.15
N THR A 426 -8.96 -16.45 -0.45
CA THR A 426 -8.80 -17.89 -0.69
C THR A 426 -8.61 -18.67 0.61
N TYR A 427 -8.85 -19.99 0.57
CA TYR A 427 -8.46 -20.91 1.62
C TYR A 427 -7.20 -21.68 1.21
N LEU A 428 -6.13 -21.59 2.00
CA LEU A 428 -4.81 -22.20 1.75
C LEU A 428 -4.18 -21.86 0.39
N GLY A 429 -4.67 -20.82 -0.30
CA GLY A 429 -4.29 -20.50 -1.67
C GLY A 429 -4.76 -21.50 -2.74
N LEU A 430 -5.69 -22.40 -2.40
CA LEU A 430 -6.12 -23.50 -3.26
C LEU A 430 -7.47 -23.25 -3.95
N ALA A 431 -8.42 -22.65 -3.23
CA ALA A 431 -9.80 -22.45 -3.68
C ALA A 431 -10.43 -21.25 -2.97
N THR A 432 -11.59 -20.78 -3.44
CA THR A 432 -12.29 -19.63 -2.87
C THR A 432 -13.79 -19.94 -2.65
N PRO A 433 -14.41 -19.49 -1.54
CA PRO A 433 -15.84 -19.69 -1.29
C PRO A 433 -16.73 -19.05 -2.36
N GLY A 434 -17.81 -19.72 -2.75
CA GLY A 434 -18.74 -19.26 -3.79
C GLY A 434 -18.38 -19.72 -5.21
N PHE A 435 -17.22 -20.37 -5.38
CA PHE A 435 -16.72 -20.85 -6.68
C PHE A 435 -16.43 -22.36 -6.61
N PRO A 436 -17.46 -23.21 -6.64
CA PRO A 436 -17.29 -24.65 -6.49
C PRO A 436 -16.44 -25.24 -7.61
N ASN A 437 -15.64 -26.25 -7.27
CA ASN A 437 -14.79 -26.99 -8.22
C ASN A 437 -13.77 -26.13 -9.00
N LEU A 438 -13.56 -24.88 -8.59
CA LEU A 438 -12.48 -24.02 -9.09
C LEU A 438 -11.26 -24.15 -8.19
N LEU A 439 -10.12 -24.50 -8.76
CA LEU A 439 -8.87 -24.71 -8.04
C LEU A 439 -7.74 -23.88 -8.66
N PHE A 440 -6.92 -23.24 -7.82
CA PHE A 440 -5.82 -22.40 -8.27
C PHE A 440 -4.49 -23.12 -8.15
N ILE A 441 -3.82 -23.42 -9.26
CA ILE A 441 -2.42 -23.89 -9.24
C ILE A 441 -1.53 -22.65 -9.17
N HIS A 442 -0.77 -22.51 -8.08
CA HIS A 442 0.17 -21.42 -7.85
C HIS A 442 -0.48 -20.02 -7.92
N GLY A 443 -1.75 -19.93 -7.49
CA GLY A 443 -2.54 -18.70 -7.41
C GLY A 443 -2.20 -17.81 -6.19
N PRO A 444 -3.14 -16.94 -5.77
CA PRO A 444 -3.00 -16.11 -4.58
C PRO A 444 -2.81 -16.96 -3.32
N HIS A 445 -2.00 -16.50 -2.37
CA HIS A 445 -1.58 -17.26 -1.17
C HIS A 445 -0.89 -18.62 -1.44
N GLY A 446 -0.70 -19.01 -2.70
CA GLY A 446 -0.14 -20.31 -3.10
C GLY A 446 1.39 -20.41 -3.00
N THR A 447 2.09 -19.39 -2.50
CA THR A 447 3.56 -19.42 -2.34
C THR A 447 4.03 -18.68 -1.10
N GLY A 448 4.95 -19.29 -0.36
CA GLY A 448 5.81 -18.62 0.61
C GLY A 448 7.28 -18.61 0.16
N PRO A 449 8.17 -17.94 0.91
CA PRO A 449 9.61 -17.88 0.61
C PRO A 449 10.38 -19.16 1.00
N SER A 450 9.71 -20.32 1.03
CA SER A 450 10.27 -21.63 1.37
C SER A 450 10.21 -22.56 0.16
N GLY A 451 11.38 -22.90 -0.41
CA GLY A 451 11.51 -23.88 -1.47
C GLY A 451 11.44 -23.35 -2.90
N THR A 452 11.33 -24.28 -3.86
CA THR A 452 11.33 -23.99 -5.31
C THR A 452 9.91 -24.05 -5.90
N VAL A 453 9.67 -23.26 -6.96
CA VAL A 453 8.37 -23.20 -7.65
C VAL A 453 7.94 -24.56 -8.21
N PRO A 454 8.81 -25.36 -8.88
CA PRO A 454 8.40 -26.69 -9.36
C PRO A 454 7.92 -27.60 -8.22
N HIS A 455 8.63 -27.61 -7.09
CA HIS A 455 8.27 -28.44 -5.95
C HIS A 455 6.93 -28.01 -5.30
N SER A 456 6.70 -26.71 -5.12
CA SER A 456 5.43 -26.22 -4.56
C SER A 456 4.23 -26.53 -5.47
N VAL A 457 4.41 -26.41 -6.78
CA VAL A 457 3.41 -26.79 -7.80
C VAL A 457 3.09 -28.27 -7.75
N GLU A 458 4.11 -29.14 -7.72
CA GLU A 458 3.91 -30.59 -7.63
C GLU A 458 3.13 -30.96 -6.37
N ASN A 459 3.44 -30.36 -5.22
CA ASN A 459 2.72 -30.59 -3.96
C ASN A 459 1.24 -30.17 -4.04
N GLN A 460 0.94 -29.00 -4.63
CA GLN A 460 -0.44 -28.55 -4.83
C GLN A 460 -1.22 -29.49 -5.73
N ILE A 461 -0.62 -29.94 -6.85
CA ILE A 461 -1.27 -30.87 -7.77
C ILE A 461 -1.52 -32.22 -7.11
N VAL A 462 -0.61 -32.71 -6.27
CA VAL A 462 -0.85 -33.94 -5.49
C VAL A 462 -2.02 -33.78 -4.52
N MET A 463 -2.18 -32.60 -3.91
CA MET A 463 -3.36 -32.29 -3.11
C MET A 463 -4.64 -32.29 -3.96
N PHE A 464 -4.61 -31.68 -5.15
CA PHE A 464 -5.73 -31.72 -6.09
C PHE A 464 -6.07 -33.12 -6.57
N ALA A 465 -5.08 -33.98 -6.79
CA ALA A 465 -5.33 -35.39 -7.10
C ALA A 465 -6.08 -36.12 -5.97
N LYS A 466 -5.74 -35.84 -4.69
CA LYS A 466 -6.46 -36.40 -3.54
C LYS A 466 -7.92 -35.94 -3.53
N ILE A 467 -8.16 -34.65 -3.79
CA ILE A 467 -9.49 -34.06 -3.90
C ILE A 467 -10.30 -34.73 -5.02
N LEU A 468 -9.76 -34.78 -6.25
CA LEU A 468 -10.46 -35.32 -7.40
C LEU A 468 -10.79 -36.81 -7.23
N ARG A 469 -9.86 -37.60 -6.64
CA ARG A 469 -10.12 -39.00 -6.29
C ARG A 469 -11.26 -39.14 -5.28
N LYS A 470 -11.30 -38.30 -4.24
CA LYS A 470 -12.36 -38.33 -3.22
C LYS A 470 -13.71 -38.03 -3.87
N VAL A 471 -13.77 -36.96 -4.66
CA VAL A 471 -15.00 -36.53 -5.34
C VAL A 471 -15.50 -37.58 -6.33
N SER A 472 -14.59 -38.20 -7.07
CA SER A 472 -14.91 -39.24 -8.04
C SER A 472 -15.46 -40.52 -7.38
N ARG A 473 -14.84 -40.98 -6.28
CA ARG A 473 -15.21 -42.21 -5.58
C ARG A 473 -16.51 -42.08 -4.79
N GLU A 474 -16.65 -40.99 -4.05
CA GLU A 474 -17.79 -40.78 -3.14
C GLU A 474 -19.02 -40.19 -3.83
N GLY A 475 -18.97 -39.98 -5.15
CA GLY A 475 -20.10 -39.42 -5.91
C GLY A 475 -20.43 -37.97 -5.53
N ILE A 476 -19.45 -37.22 -5.02
CA ILE A 476 -19.64 -35.82 -4.65
C ILE A 476 -19.81 -35.00 -5.93
N LYS A 477 -20.84 -34.14 -5.95
CA LYS A 477 -21.16 -33.31 -7.11
C LYS A 477 -20.25 -32.07 -7.18
N SER A 478 -20.05 -31.40 -6.05
CA SER A 478 -19.21 -30.21 -5.96
C SER A 478 -18.55 -30.06 -4.59
N MET A 479 -17.46 -29.30 -4.55
CA MET A 479 -16.80 -28.89 -3.31
C MET A 479 -16.32 -27.44 -3.39
N GLN A 480 -16.26 -26.79 -2.23
CA GLN A 480 -15.66 -25.48 -2.04
C GLN A 480 -15.26 -25.32 -0.56
N PRO A 481 -14.30 -24.45 -0.23
CA PRO A 481 -14.06 -24.08 1.16
C PRO A 481 -15.30 -23.37 1.73
N SER A 482 -15.54 -23.58 3.03
CA SER A 482 -16.50 -22.75 3.75
C SER A 482 -15.95 -21.33 3.90
N LYS A 483 -16.83 -20.33 3.98
CA LYS A 483 -16.43 -18.95 4.28
C LYS A 483 -15.63 -18.88 5.58
N LYS A 484 -16.10 -19.56 6.62
CA LYS A 484 -15.41 -19.64 7.92
C LYS A 484 -13.95 -20.09 7.79
N ALA A 485 -13.66 -21.15 7.03
CA ALA A 485 -12.29 -21.63 6.87
C ALA A 485 -11.40 -20.62 6.12
N ALA A 486 -11.95 -19.94 5.11
CA ALA A 486 -11.23 -18.88 4.41
C ALA A 486 -11.02 -17.64 5.29
N ASP A 487 -11.99 -17.25 6.11
CA ASP A 487 -11.86 -16.16 7.10
C ASP A 487 -10.74 -16.46 8.10
N GLU A 488 -10.74 -17.65 8.71
CA GLU A 488 -9.71 -18.09 9.67
C GLU A 488 -8.30 -18.14 9.04
N PHE A 489 -8.21 -18.55 7.77
CA PHE A 489 -6.94 -18.56 7.05
C PHE A 489 -6.42 -17.16 6.73
N VAL A 490 -7.32 -16.23 6.36
CA VAL A 490 -6.96 -14.82 6.13
C VAL A 490 -6.50 -14.19 7.43
N GLU A 491 -7.23 -14.40 8.53
CA GLU A 491 -6.85 -13.91 9.87
C GLU A 491 -5.47 -14.42 10.27
N TYR A 492 -5.18 -15.71 10.05
CA TYR A 492 -3.85 -16.27 10.29
C TYR A 492 -2.79 -15.62 9.39
N SER A 493 -3.10 -15.40 8.12
CA SER A 493 -2.18 -14.78 7.15
C SER A 493 -1.85 -13.35 7.55
N ASP A 494 -2.83 -12.56 7.97
CA ASP A 494 -2.65 -11.18 8.43
C ASP A 494 -1.76 -11.12 9.68
N ALA A 495 -2.03 -12.00 10.66
CA ALA A 495 -1.20 -12.12 11.86
C ALA A 495 0.24 -12.51 11.52
N PHE A 496 0.43 -13.46 10.61
CA PHE A 496 1.75 -13.92 10.19
C PHE A 496 2.53 -12.85 9.43
N PHE A 497 1.94 -12.24 8.38
CA PHE A 497 2.63 -11.27 7.54
C PHE A 497 2.96 -9.97 8.30
N GLY A 498 2.17 -9.60 9.32
CA GLY A 498 2.45 -8.49 10.22
C GLY A 498 3.80 -8.59 10.95
N ALA A 499 4.30 -9.80 11.21
CA ALA A 499 5.61 -10.04 11.83
C ALA A 499 6.78 -10.06 10.84
N THR A 500 6.50 -10.02 9.52
CA THR A 500 7.51 -10.18 8.47
C THR A 500 7.84 -8.87 7.78
N VAL A 501 9.02 -8.80 7.16
CA VAL A 501 9.47 -7.66 6.34
C VAL A 501 8.59 -7.43 5.10
N LEU A 502 7.69 -8.37 4.77
CA LEU A 502 6.75 -8.27 3.66
C LEU A 502 5.64 -7.23 3.92
N SER A 503 5.45 -6.82 5.18
CA SER A 503 4.53 -5.74 5.55
C SER A 503 5.25 -4.41 5.83
N ASP A 504 6.57 -4.29 5.60
CA ASP A 504 7.31 -3.03 5.78
C ASP A 504 6.71 -1.94 4.90
N ASN A 505 6.02 -0.99 5.53
CA ASN A 505 5.34 0.12 4.87
C ASN A 505 6.23 1.37 4.85
N CYS A 506 6.49 1.86 3.64
CA CYS A 506 6.81 3.27 3.41
C CYS A 506 5.60 4.15 3.80
N SER A 507 5.52 4.66 5.04
CA SER A 507 4.94 5.98 5.42
C SER A 507 4.85 6.19 6.95
N SER A 508 4.46 7.41 7.37
CA SER A 508 4.62 8.03 8.69
C SER A 508 3.65 7.53 9.78
N LEU A 509 4.08 6.53 10.56
CA LEU A 509 3.28 5.88 11.61
C LEU A 509 3.23 6.65 12.96
N CYS A 510 4.15 7.58 13.24
CA CYS A 510 4.19 8.30 14.52
C CYS A 510 2.98 9.21 14.73
N ASN A 511 2.55 9.90 13.67
CA ASN A 511 1.42 10.83 13.72
C ASN A 511 0.10 10.08 13.88
N LEU A 512 0.01 8.86 13.37
CA LEU A 512 -1.14 7.98 13.58
C LEU A 512 -1.21 7.53 15.04
N ALA A 513 -0.11 6.96 15.56
CA ALA A 513 -0.11 6.25 16.84
C ALA A 513 -0.29 7.16 18.06
N ALA A 514 0.14 8.43 18.00
CA ALA A 514 0.05 9.37 19.11
C ALA A 514 -1.03 10.46 18.90
N PRO A 515 -0.75 11.59 18.21
CA PRO A 515 -1.72 12.68 18.10
C PRO A 515 -2.97 12.29 17.30
N GLY A 516 -2.86 11.36 16.34
CA GLY A 516 -4.00 10.87 15.57
C GLY A 516 -5.03 10.14 16.43
N ILE A 517 -4.59 9.20 17.29
CA ILE A 517 -5.48 8.52 18.24
C ILE A 517 -5.98 9.48 19.33
N TRP A 518 -5.17 10.45 19.77
CA TRP A 518 -5.63 11.50 20.68
C TRP A 518 -6.74 12.36 20.08
N GLY A 519 -6.60 12.74 18.80
CA GLY A 519 -7.65 13.41 18.03
C GLY A 519 -8.91 12.55 17.93
N ALA A 520 -8.75 11.24 17.72
CA ALA A 520 -9.85 10.29 17.67
C ALA A 520 -10.62 10.17 18.98
N MET A 521 -9.95 10.32 20.13
CA MET A 521 -10.60 10.35 21.45
C MET A 521 -11.41 11.63 21.64
N ASN A 522 -10.88 12.77 21.24
CA ASN A 522 -11.57 14.04 21.37
C ASN A 522 -12.76 14.17 20.41
N SER A 523 -12.65 13.57 19.21
CA SER A 523 -13.74 13.53 18.24
C SER A 523 -14.90 12.64 18.61
N LEU A 524 -14.80 11.87 19.71
CA LEU A 524 -15.94 11.21 20.33
C LEU A 524 -16.91 12.23 20.99
N GLY A 525 -16.50 13.50 21.15
CA GLY A 525 -17.17 14.51 21.96
C GLY A 525 -16.90 14.26 23.44
N ALA A 526 -16.54 15.28 24.23
CA ALA A 526 -16.24 15.14 25.66
C ALA A 526 -15.32 13.94 26.01
N GLY A 527 -14.37 13.56 25.14
CA GLY A 527 -13.52 12.38 25.33
C GLY A 527 -14.26 11.04 25.48
N GLY A 528 -15.50 10.94 24.99
CA GLY A 528 -16.38 9.77 25.15
C GLY A 528 -17.16 9.75 26.47
N ALA A 529 -17.08 10.81 27.29
CA ALA A 529 -17.91 10.98 28.47
C ALA A 529 -19.34 11.43 28.13
N ALA A 530 -20.21 11.36 29.13
CA ALA A 530 -21.60 11.81 29.03
C ALA A 530 -21.73 13.33 29.10
N THR A 531 -20.88 13.99 29.89
CA THR A 531 -20.87 15.45 30.05
C THR A 531 -19.46 15.99 29.82
N PRO A 532 -19.33 17.24 29.32
CA PRO A 532 -18.05 17.77 28.85
C PRO A 532 -17.12 18.33 29.94
N GLU A 533 -17.59 18.59 31.15
CA GLU A 533 -16.91 19.47 32.13
C GLU A 533 -15.54 18.94 32.56
N LEU A 534 -15.46 17.69 33.04
CA LEU A 534 -14.21 17.09 33.50
C LEU A 534 -13.18 16.97 32.37
N ILE A 535 -13.63 16.56 31.18
CA ILE A 535 -12.75 16.33 30.04
C ILE A 535 -12.29 17.64 29.42
N ASN A 536 -13.15 18.65 29.34
CA ASN A 536 -12.77 19.99 28.92
C ASN A 536 -11.78 20.61 29.92
N ALA A 537 -11.97 20.43 31.22
CA ALA A 537 -10.99 20.86 32.23
C ALA A 537 -9.63 20.13 32.09
N ALA A 538 -9.65 18.81 31.83
CA ALA A 538 -8.45 18.02 31.59
C ALA A 538 -7.72 18.42 30.30
N ASN A 539 -8.46 18.69 29.22
CA ASN A 539 -7.91 19.21 27.98
C ASN A 539 -7.31 20.61 28.18
N ALA A 540 -7.98 21.49 28.94
CA ALA A 540 -7.45 22.80 29.28
C ALA A 540 -6.11 22.68 30.03
N LEU A 541 -6.01 21.78 31.01
CA LEU A 541 -4.78 21.47 31.72
C LEU A 541 -3.68 20.93 30.78
N THR A 542 -4.04 20.03 29.86
CA THR A 542 -3.13 19.51 28.82
C THR A 542 -2.52 20.68 28.04
N PHE A 543 -3.35 21.59 27.55
CA PHE A 543 -2.91 22.73 26.76
C PHE A 543 -2.12 23.76 27.57
N CYS A 544 -2.43 23.99 28.85
CA CYS A 544 -1.60 24.79 29.75
C CYS A 544 -0.17 24.24 29.84
N MET A 545 -0.04 22.92 30.01
CA MET A 545 1.28 22.27 30.04
C MET A 545 1.95 22.25 28.65
N MET A 546 1.17 22.23 27.57
CA MET A 546 1.70 22.40 26.21
C MET A 546 2.27 23.79 25.96
N VAL A 547 1.68 24.87 26.51
CA VAL A 547 2.25 26.22 26.41
C VAL A 547 3.68 26.23 26.97
N ILE A 548 3.86 25.65 28.15
CA ILE A 548 5.16 25.57 28.83
C ILE A 548 6.12 24.70 28.00
N SER A 549 5.73 23.48 27.66
CA SER A 549 6.62 22.56 26.94
C SER A 549 6.98 23.07 25.54
N CYS A 550 6.03 23.61 24.76
CA CYS A 550 6.28 24.24 23.46
C CYS A 550 7.32 25.38 23.56
N TYR A 551 7.25 26.19 24.62
CA TYR A 551 8.19 27.29 24.84
C TYR A 551 9.64 26.80 25.08
N PHE A 552 9.80 25.66 25.76
CA PHE A 552 11.11 25.05 26.02
C PHE A 552 11.52 23.98 24.98
N SER A 553 10.65 23.65 24.02
CA SER A 553 10.89 22.60 23.02
C SER A 553 12.15 22.83 22.20
N SER A 554 12.46 24.07 21.83
CA SER A 554 13.68 24.40 21.07
C SER A 554 14.96 24.05 21.84
N VAL A 555 14.96 24.29 23.15
CA VAL A 555 16.06 23.88 24.05
C VAL A 555 16.14 22.36 24.14
N LEU A 556 15.01 21.67 24.27
CA LEU A 556 15.00 20.22 24.36
C LEU A 556 15.49 19.56 23.06
N VAL A 557 15.02 20.02 21.90
CA VAL A 557 15.44 19.56 20.57
C VAL A 557 16.96 19.71 20.37
N ARG A 558 17.58 20.75 20.93
CA ARG A 558 19.06 20.89 20.92
C ARG A 558 19.76 19.73 21.62
N TYR A 559 19.23 19.25 22.75
CA TYR A 559 19.88 18.19 23.54
C TYR A 559 19.59 16.78 23.04
N ILE A 560 18.34 16.48 22.67
CA ILE A 560 17.91 15.12 22.30
C ILE A 560 17.64 14.94 20.80
N GLY A 561 17.78 16.00 20.01
CA GLY A 561 17.47 16.02 18.58
C GLY A 561 15.97 15.95 18.29
N ILE A 562 15.58 16.23 17.04
CA ILE A 562 14.18 16.13 16.57
C ILE A 562 13.63 14.71 16.75
N LYS A 563 14.45 13.69 16.48
CA LYS A 563 14.06 12.28 16.67
C LYS A 563 13.78 11.96 18.15
N GLY A 564 14.66 12.38 19.06
CA GLY A 564 14.45 12.19 20.50
C GLY A 564 13.22 12.95 21.01
N ALA A 565 12.99 14.15 20.49
CA ALA A 565 11.81 14.96 20.79
C ALA A 565 10.50 14.27 20.38
N LEU A 566 10.46 13.63 19.20
CA LEU A 566 9.30 12.84 18.78
C LEU A 566 9.09 11.61 19.67
N ILE A 567 10.15 10.86 20.01
CA ILE A 567 10.04 9.70 20.92
C ILE A 567 9.48 10.12 22.27
N PHE A 568 10.12 11.11 22.93
CA PHE A 568 9.66 11.66 24.19
C PHE A 568 8.21 12.14 24.08
N GLY A 569 7.89 12.81 22.98
CA GLY A 569 6.60 13.41 22.75
C GLY A 569 5.44 12.41 22.68
N THR A 570 5.70 11.16 22.30
CA THR A 570 4.67 10.11 22.24
C THR A 570 4.31 9.49 23.60
N ILE A 571 5.14 9.65 24.64
CA ILE A 571 5.02 8.88 25.89
C ILE A 571 3.77 9.26 26.70
N GLY A 572 3.39 10.54 26.73
CA GLY A 572 2.30 11.04 27.58
C GLY A 572 0.89 10.75 27.08
N TYR A 573 0.74 10.27 25.83
CA TYR A 573 -0.59 10.01 25.24
C TYR A 573 -1.28 8.78 25.84
N ALA A 574 -0.56 7.67 26.03
CA ALA A 574 -1.12 6.43 26.59
C ALA A 574 -1.61 6.58 28.05
N PRO A 575 -0.87 7.27 28.96
CA PRO A 575 -1.36 7.61 30.30
C PRO A 575 -2.67 8.40 30.29
N TYR A 576 -2.85 9.33 29.34
CA TYR A 576 -4.10 10.08 29.21
C TYR A 576 -5.27 9.19 28.80
N ALA A 577 -5.09 8.32 27.79
CA ALA A 577 -6.11 7.36 27.41
C ALA A 577 -6.46 6.37 28.54
N ALA A 578 -5.47 5.96 29.34
CA ALA A 578 -5.70 5.15 30.54
C ALA A 578 -6.51 5.91 31.60
N GLY A 579 -6.28 7.22 31.76
CA GLY A 579 -7.11 8.10 32.57
C GLY A 579 -8.58 8.09 32.10
N LEU A 580 -8.82 8.33 30.81
CA LEU A 580 -10.18 8.31 30.24
C LEU A 580 -10.86 6.94 30.40
N TYR A 581 -10.13 5.85 30.16
CA TYR A 581 -10.63 4.49 30.36
C TYR A 581 -11.06 4.25 31.82
N THR A 582 -10.20 4.57 32.78
CA THR A 582 -10.49 4.33 34.20
C THR A 582 -11.59 5.24 34.73
N ASN A 583 -11.71 6.46 34.22
CA ASN A 583 -12.85 7.32 34.51
C ASN A 583 -14.16 6.77 33.94
N ASN A 584 -14.15 6.35 32.67
CA ASN A 584 -15.31 5.77 32.01
C ASN A 584 -15.80 4.50 32.73
N ARG A 585 -14.87 3.61 33.12
CA ARG A 585 -15.19 2.31 33.72
C ARG A 585 -15.42 2.35 35.24
N PHE A 586 -14.64 3.14 35.97
CA PHE A 586 -14.56 3.11 37.44
C PHE A 586 -14.82 4.47 38.10
N GLY A 587 -14.95 5.56 37.34
CA GLY A 587 -15.16 6.90 37.88
C GLY A 587 -13.90 7.58 38.45
N ASN A 588 -12.70 7.09 38.11
CA ASN A 588 -11.45 7.67 38.62
C ASN A 588 -11.10 8.99 37.92
N GLU A 589 -11.20 10.13 38.63
CA GLU A 589 -10.94 11.45 38.05
C GLU A 589 -9.46 11.89 38.12
N TRP A 590 -8.76 11.54 39.21
CA TRP A 590 -7.37 11.99 39.43
C TRP A 590 -6.41 11.53 38.32
N LEU A 591 -6.61 10.31 37.78
CA LEU A 591 -5.76 9.77 36.72
C LEU A 591 -5.99 10.47 35.38
N VAL A 592 -7.18 11.02 35.14
CA VAL A 592 -7.47 11.87 33.97
C VAL A 592 -6.63 13.14 34.04
N LEU A 593 -6.58 13.80 35.20
CA LEU A 593 -5.81 15.03 35.42
C LEU A 593 -4.30 14.77 35.36
N LEU A 594 -3.82 13.69 35.98
CA LEU A 594 -2.42 13.29 35.89
C LEU A 594 -2.04 12.93 34.44
N GLY A 595 -2.87 12.14 33.77
CA GLY A 595 -2.69 11.75 32.37
C GLY A 595 -2.67 12.97 31.45
N ALA A 596 -3.57 13.93 31.65
CA ALA A 596 -3.62 15.21 30.93
C ALA A 596 -2.33 16.02 31.12
N THR A 597 -1.82 16.08 32.35
CA THR A 597 -0.56 16.77 32.68
C THR A 597 0.63 16.13 31.94
N LEU A 598 0.75 14.80 32.02
CA LEU A 598 1.82 14.05 31.33
C LEU A 598 1.71 14.18 29.81
N CYS A 599 0.49 14.09 29.28
CA CYS A 599 0.20 14.29 27.86
C CYS A 599 0.57 15.70 27.43
N GLY A 600 0.24 16.74 28.21
CA GLY A 600 0.55 18.12 27.84
C GLY A 600 2.05 18.39 27.77
N ILE A 601 2.83 17.85 28.72
CA ILE A 601 4.29 17.95 28.72
C ILE A 601 4.89 17.26 27.49
N SER A 602 4.45 16.04 27.16
CA SER A 602 5.00 15.30 26.03
C SER A 602 4.50 15.85 24.68
N ALA A 603 3.21 16.16 24.58
CA ALA A 603 2.57 16.62 23.35
C ALA A 603 3.16 17.94 22.87
N GLY A 604 3.44 18.92 23.74
CA GLY A 604 4.02 20.18 23.29
C GLY A 604 5.40 19.98 22.62
N VAL A 605 6.18 19.03 23.12
CA VAL A 605 7.45 18.62 22.49
C VAL A 605 7.20 17.93 21.15
N PHE A 606 6.27 16.96 21.11
CA PHE A 606 5.91 16.23 19.89
C PHE A 606 5.50 17.19 18.76
N TRP A 607 4.51 18.03 19.03
CA TRP A 607 3.90 18.91 18.05
C TRP A 607 4.86 19.99 17.55
N THR A 608 5.76 20.47 18.41
CA THR A 608 6.80 21.42 17.98
C THR A 608 7.78 20.76 17.02
N ALA A 609 8.25 19.55 17.34
CA ALA A 609 9.16 18.79 16.49
C ALA A 609 8.49 18.40 15.15
N GLU A 610 7.23 17.97 15.21
CA GLU A 610 6.42 17.65 14.04
C GLU A 610 6.15 18.87 13.15
N ALA A 611 5.80 20.02 13.73
CA ALA A 611 5.58 21.26 13.00
C ALA A 611 6.85 21.72 12.26
N ALA A 612 8.02 21.61 12.92
CA ALA A 612 9.30 21.91 12.29
C ALA A 612 9.56 20.98 11.09
N ILE A 613 9.27 19.67 11.22
CA ILE A 613 9.38 18.70 10.12
C ILE A 613 8.45 19.07 8.97
N ALA A 614 7.17 19.35 9.26
CA ALA A 614 6.14 19.61 8.26
C ALA A 614 6.45 20.84 7.38
N ILE A 615 7.18 21.82 7.92
CA ILE A 615 7.57 23.04 7.20
C ILE A 615 8.94 22.91 6.52
N ALA A 616 9.93 22.31 7.20
CA ALA A 616 11.32 22.34 6.76
C ALA A 616 11.73 21.18 5.83
N TYR A 617 11.06 20.03 5.93
CA TYR A 617 11.35 18.87 5.09
C TYR A 617 10.95 19.07 3.62
N PRO A 618 9.78 19.66 3.31
CA PRO A 618 9.35 19.80 1.93
C PRO A 618 10.06 20.94 1.19
N GLU A 619 10.29 20.75 -0.10
CA GLU A 619 10.83 21.78 -0.99
C GLU A 619 9.85 22.94 -1.16
N PRO A 620 10.31 24.19 -1.41
CA PRO A 620 9.44 25.38 -1.48
C PRO A 620 8.18 25.26 -2.33
N TRP A 621 8.24 24.54 -3.46
CA TRP A 621 7.13 24.36 -4.40
C TRP A 621 6.19 23.19 -4.08
N ASN A 622 6.45 22.45 -3.00
CA ASN A 622 5.69 21.24 -2.61
C ASN A 622 5.22 21.30 -1.14
N ARG A 623 5.36 22.46 -0.48
CA ARG A 623 5.10 22.63 0.95
C ARG A 623 3.62 22.49 1.29
N GLY A 624 2.72 23.11 0.52
CA GLY A 624 1.28 23.03 0.72
C GLY A 624 0.71 21.62 0.55
N LYS A 625 1.20 20.86 -0.43
CA LYS A 625 0.84 19.45 -0.63
C LYS A 625 1.39 18.58 0.49
N ALA A 626 2.63 18.81 0.91
CA ALA A 626 3.21 18.08 2.03
C ALA A 626 2.47 18.37 3.35
N LEU A 627 2.05 19.62 3.61
CA LEU A 627 1.16 19.98 4.71
C LEU A 627 -0.21 19.29 4.59
N GLY A 628 -0.76 19.18 3.38
CA GLY A 628 -1.98 18.41 3.10
C GLY A 628 -1.84 16.92 3.41
N TYR A 629 -0.72 16.29 3.01
CA TYR A 629 -0.42 14.90 3.33
C TYR A 629 -0.20 14.68 4.82
N TRP A 630 0.56 15.57 5.45
CA TRP A 630 0.77 15.58 6.88
C TRP A 630 -0.56 15.58 7.64
N LEU A 631 -1.47 16.48 7.22
CA LEU A 631 -2.81 16.57 7.77
C LEU A 631 -3.61 15.27 7.54
N THR A 632 -3.51 14.65 6.36
CA THR A 632 -4.13 13.35 6.08
C THR A 632 -3.71 12.28 7.07
N TYR A 633 -2.40 12.17 7.34
CA TYR A 633 -1.89 11.16 8.27
C TYR A 633 -2.35 11.41 9.70
N ARG A 634 -2.41 12.68 10.13
CA ARG A 634 -2.97 13.04 11.43
C ARG A 634 -4.45 12.65 11.53
N LEU A 635 -5.26 13.05 10.55
CA LEU A 635 -6.70 12.81 10.55
C LEU A 635 -7.06 11.35 10.32
N SER A 636 -6.14 10.53 9.81
CA SER A 636 -6.33 9.09 9.68
C SER A 636 -6.57 8.42 11.04
N GLY A 637 -5.97 8.92 12.12
CA GLY A 637 -6.27 8.44 13.47
C GLY A 637 -7.71 8.74 13.88
N GLN A 638 -8.20 9.94 13.59
CA GLN A 638 -9.59 10.33 13.81
C GLN A 638 -10.57 9.47 12.99
N ILE A 639 -10.26 9.22 11.72
CA ILE A 639 -11.07 8.36 10.83
C ILE A 639 -11.10 6.93 11.37
N LEU A 640 -9.94 6.37 11.71
CA LEU A 640 -9.84 5.01 12.26
C LEU A 640 -10.59 4.86 13.59
N GLY A 641 -10.35 5.77 14.54
CA GLY A 641 -11.04 5.72 15.82
C GLY A 641 -12.53 6.05 15.71
N GLY A 642 -12.92 6.91 14.77
CA GLY A 642 -14.33 7.16 14.43
C GLY A 642 -15.00 5.90 13.87
N ALA A 643 -14.34 5.16 12.98
CA ALA A 643 -14.85 3.90 12.43
C ALA A 643 -15.02 2.83 13.51
N ILE A 644 -14.02 2.66 14.39
CA ILE A 644 -14.07 1.74 15.54
C ILE A 644 -15.22 2.12 16.48
N ASN A 645 -15.34 3.41 16.82
CA ASN A 645 -16.39 3.91 17.68
C ASN A 645 -17.79 3.69 17.07
N LEU A 646 -17.93 3.95 15.77
CA LEU A 646 -19.19 3.76 15.05
C LEU A 646 -19.59 2.29 15.03
N GLY A 647 -18.67 1.38 14.73
CA GLY A 647 -18.93 -0.05 14.75
C GLY A 647 -19.39 -0.55 16.12
N LEU A 648 -18.79 -0.05 17.20
CA LEU A 648 -19.10 -0.48 18.57
C LEU A 648 -20.35 0.16 19.17
N ASN A 649 -20.81 1.30 18.65
CA ASN A 649 -21.93 2.05 19.21
C ASN A 649 -23.09 2.29 18.23
N VAL A 650 -23.10 1.63 17.07
CA VAL A 650 -24.15 1.78 16.04
C VAL A 650 -25.57 1.56 16.58
N SER A 651 -25.72 0.70 17.59
CA SER A 651 -27.00 0.35 18.21
C SER A 651 -27.40 1.26 19.38
N ASN A 652 -26.57 2.22 19.78
CA ASN A 652 -26.85 3.11 20.92
C ASN A 652 -27.41 4.47 20.43
N ASP A 653 -28.73 4.58 20.44
CA ASP A 653 -29.48 5.76 19.98
C ASP A 653 -29.77 6.78 21.08
N GLN A 654 -29.30 6.54 22.30
CA GLN A 654 -29.50 7.42 23.44
C GLN A 654 -28.31 8.37 23.65
N ALA A 655 -28.50 9.41 24.46
CA ALA A 655 -27.40 10.19 25.03
C ALA A 655 -26.68 9.38 26.10
N GLY A 656 -25.35 9.45 26.17
CA GLY A 656 -24.59 8.69 27.17
C GLY A 656 -23.09 8.61 26.90
N LYS A 657 -22.42 7.73 27.66
CA LYS A 657 -20.99 7.45 27.53
C LYS A 657 -20.72 6.47 26.38
N VAL A 658 -19.59 6.65 25.72
CA VAL A 658 -19.06 5.70 24.74
C VAL A 658 -18.54 4.45 25.45
N SER A 659 -18.65 3.28 24.80
CA SER A 659 -18.14 2.00 25.30
C SER A 659 -16.66 2.05 25.73
N TYR A 660 -16.35 1.55 26.92
CA TYR A 660 -14.97 1.53 27.44
C TYR A 660 -14.00 0.71 26.58
N THR A 661 -14.51 -0.25 25.79
CA THR A 661 -13.72 -1.11 24.90
C THR A 661 -12.96 -0.29 23.85
N VAL A 662 -13.51 0.87 23.46
CA VAL A 662 -12.85 1.82 22.53
C VAL A 662 -11.50 2.28 23.09
N PHE A 663 -11.41 2.58 24.39
CA PHE A 663 -10.16 3.06 25.00
C PHE A 663 -9.08 1.98 25.09
N LEU A 664 -9.45 0.70 25.25
CA LEU A 664 -8.45 -0.39 25.27
C LEU A 664 -7.70 -0.49 23.95
N VAL A 665 -8.41 -0.29 22.83
CA VAL A 665 -7.80 -0.25 21.48
C VAL A 665 -6.90 0.97 21.35
N PHE A 666 -7.36 2.14 21.82
CA PHE A 666 -6.59 3.39 21.74
C PHE A 666 -5.31 3.35 22.57
N ILE A 667 -5.36 2.84 23.80
CA ILE A 667 -4.19 2.65 24.67
C ILE A 667 -3.18 1.72 23.98
N THR A 668 -3.65 0.60 23.43
CA THR A 668 -2.78 -0.37 22.74
C THR A 668 -2.01 0.29 21.59
N ILE A 669 -2.72 1.07 20.76
CA ILE A 669 -2.09 1.79 19.64
C ILE A 669 -1.10 2.84 20.17
N GLN A 670 -1.47 3.63 21.18
CA GLN A 670 -0.60 4.68 21.73
C GLN A 670 0.65 4.14 22.41
N CYS A 671 0.59 2.97 23.04
CA CYS A 671 1.76 2.29 23.61
C CYS A 671 2.82 1.93 22.55
N THR A 672 2.44 1.83 21.26
CA THR A 672 3.41 1.62 20.17
C THR A 672 4.16 2.90 19.78
N GLY A 673 3.64 4.08 20.15
CA GLY A 673 4.17 5.39 19.73
C GLY A 673 5.68 5.57 19.93
N PRO A 674 6.23 5.32 21.14
CA PRO A 674 7.67 5.45 21.37
C PRO A 674 8.52 4.53 20.50
N PHE A 675 8.06 3.27 20.28
CA PHE A 675 8.72 2.30 19.41
C PHE A 675 8.72 2.76 17.95
N VAL A 676 7.60 3.32 17.47
CA VAL A 676 7.54 3.90 16.13
C VAL A 676 8.47 5.10 16.00
N GLY A 677 8.57 5.94 17.04
CA GLY A 677 9.53 7.06 17.10
C GLY A 677 10.98 6.61 16.94
N PHE A 678 11.35 5.44 17.50
CA PHE A 678 12.67 4.85 17.33
C PHE A 678 12.99 4.47 15.87
N LEU A 679 11.98 4.12 15.08
CA LEU A 679 12.14 3.72 13.68
C LEU A 679 12.32 4.92 12.73
N LEU A 680 12.15 6.16 13.20
CA LEU A 680 12.32 7.35 12.37
C LEU A 680 13.80 7.63 12.03
N ASN A 681 14.05 8.11 10.82
CA ASN A 681 15.35 8.64 10.41
C ASN A 681 15.55 10.05 10.99
N SER A 682 16.81 10.41 11.31
CA SER A 682 17.14 11.77 11.72
C SER A 682 17.01 12.77 10.54
N PRO A 683 16.72 14.05 10.79
CA PRO A 683 16.51 15.07 9.76
C PRO A 683 17.65 15.20 8.74
N GLU A 684 18.90 15.11 9.18
CA GLU A 684 20.08 15.24 8.31
C GLU A 684 20.21 14.11 7.26
N LYS A 685 19.44 13.02 7.42
CA LYS A 685 19.39 11.89 6.48
C LYS A 685 18.24 12.02 5.47
N VAL A 686 17.45 13.10 5.55
CA VAL A 686 16.33 13.36 4.65
C VAL A 686 16.86 13.95 3.35
N GLN A 687 16.54 13.29 2.23
CA GLN A 687 16.92 13.74 0.90
C GLN A 687 15.78 14.53 0.26
N ARG A 688 15.97 15.85 0.09
CA ARG A 688 15.09 16.71 -0.70
C ARG A 688 15.44 16.63 -2.18
N LYS A 689 14.45 16.82 -3.05
CA LYS A 689 14.61 16.84 -4.52
C LYS A 689 15.42 18.04 -5.01
N ASP A 690 15.51 19.10 -4.20
CA ASP A 690 16.35 20.27 -4.49
C ASP A 690 17.82 20.08 -4.10
N GLY A 691 18.20 18.90 -3.60
CA GLY A 691 19.55 18.57 -3.18
C GLY A 691 20.01 19.26 -1.90
N LYS A 692 19.18 20.10 -1.27
CA LYS A 692 19.49 20.74 0.00
C LYS A 692 19.26 19.77 1.15
N LYS A 693 20.24 19.64 2.04
CA LYS A 693 20.07 18.90 3.29
C LYS A 693 19.09 19.65 4.19
N VAL A 694 18.29 18.90 4.94
CA VAL A 694 17.43 19.46 5.98
C VAL A 694 18.26 19.60 7.25
N GLU A 695 18.67 20.82 7.58
CA GLU A 695 19.44 21.11 8.79
C GLU A 695 18.55 21.74 9.87
N LEU A 696 18.04 20.89 10.76
CA LEU A 696 17.27 21.35 11.94
C LEU A 696 18.17 21.43 13.18
N GLN A 697 19.38 22.01 13.04
CA GLN A 697 20.32 22.14 14.16
C GLN A 697 20.21 23.51 14.83
N ILE A 698 19.91 23.52 16.13
CA ILE A 698 19.89 24.73 16.95
C ILE A 698 21.28 24.91 17.57
N THR A 699 22.12 25.71 16.92
CA THR A 699 23.53 25.91 17.32
C THR A 699 23.72 26.92 18.45
N ARG A 700 22.75 27.81 18.70
CA ARG A 700 22.79 28.84 19.76
C ARG A 700 22.54 28.30 21.16
N ASP A 701 23.11 28.98 22.17
CA ASP A 701 22.95 28.62 23.57
C ASP A 701 21.46 28.64 24.00
N PRO A 702 21.05 27.80 24.97
CA PRO A 702 19.66 27.70 25.41
C PRO A 702 19.00 29.03 25.79
N TRP A 703 19.74 29.93 26.43
CA TRP A 703 19.21 31.23 26.87
C TRP A 703 19.07 32.22 25.72
N GLY A 704 20.02 32.23 24.79
CA GLY A 704 19.94 32.95 23.54
C GLY A 704 18.74 32.51 22.68
N GLU A 705 18.47 31.21 22.63
CA GLU A 705 17.34 30.66 21.87
C GLU A 705 15.98 31.08 22.45
N ILE A 706 15.84 31.04 23.78
CA ILE A 706 14.63 31.53 24.48
C ILE A 706 14.44 33.03 24.23
N LYS A 707 15.52 33.81 24.32
CA LYS A 707 15.47 35.27 24.12
C LYS A 707 15.00 35.63 22.71
N GLU A 708 15.53 34.96 21.69
CA GLU A 708 15.13 35.20 20.30
C GLU A 708 13.70 34.73 20.01
N THR A 709 13.30 33.57 20.52
CA THR A 709 11.91 33.09 20.42
C THR A 709 10.94 34.10 21.06
N THR A 710 11.30 34.65 22.23
CA THR A 710 10.53 35.72 22.89
C THR A 710 10.48 36.99 22.04
N ARG A 711 11.62 37.39 21.45
CA ARG A 711 11.69 38.57 20.57
C ARG A 711 10.76 38.44 19.36
N LEU A 712 10.71 37.26 18.73
CA LEU A 712 9.83 36.99 17.59
C LEU A 712 8.35 37.02 17.96
N PHE A 713 7.98 36.56 19.17
CA PHE A 713 6.61 36.65 19.67
C PHE A 713 6.12 38.10 19.77
N PHE A 714 6.95 39.01 20.31
CA PHE A 714 6.65 40.44 20.36
C PHE A 714 6.88 41.17 19.04
N GLY A 715 7.25 40.45 17.97
CA GLY A 715 7.35 40.99 16.63
C GLY A 715 5.99 41.43 16.11
N LYS A 716 5.94 42.63 15.50
CA LYS A 716 4.71 43.22 14.96
C LYS A 716 3.92 42.27 14.06
N LYS A 717 4.60 41.50 13.18
CA LYS A 717 3.94 40.56 12.27
C LYS A 717 3.26 39.40 13.01
N PHE A 718 3.88 38.86 14.06
CA PHE A 718 3.32 37.75 14.82
C PHE A 718 2.16 38.21 15.71
N LEU A 719 2.30 39.33 16.42
CA LEU A 719 1.23 39.91 17.23
C LEU A 719 -0.05 40.19 16.44
N LEU A 720 0.07 40.62 15.18
CA LEU A 720 -1.08 40.86 14.30
C LEU A 720 -1.84 39.58 13.89
N ILE A 721 -1.23 38.39 13.99
CA ILE A 721 -1.92 37.13 13.68
C ILE A 721 -2.34 36.34 14.93
N VAL A 722 -1.98 36.77 16.15
CA VAL A 722 -2.32 36.05 17.39
C VAL A 722 -3.83 35.82 17.55
N LEU A 723 -4.66 36.82 17.22
CA LEU A 723 -6.12 36.66 17.28
C LEU A 723 -6.65 35.73 16.19
N PHE A 724 -5.99 35.68 15.03
CA PHE A 724 -6.36 34.78 13.93
C PHE A 724 -5.96 33.33 14.21
N ILE A 725 -4.81 33.14 14.85
CA ILE A 725 -4.41 31.86 15.45
C ILE A 725 -5.46 31.46 16.50
N GLY A 726 -5.82 32.39 17.38
CA GLY A 726 -6.77 32.15 18.46
C GLY A 726 -8.13 31.70 17.99
N GLN A 727 -8.80 32.46 17.11
CA GLN A 727 -10.14 32.09 16.62
C GLN A 727 -10.15 30.74 15.89
N ALA A 728 -9.04 30.40 15.22
CA ALA A 728 -8.93 29.14 14.50
C ALA A 728 -9.00 27.97 15.48
N VAL A 729 -8.16 27.96 16.51
CA VAL A 729 -8.08 26.82 17.45
C VAL A 729 -9.13 26.86 18.55
N PHE A 730 -9.67 28.03 18.86
CA PHE A 730 -10.79 28.18 19.78
C PHE A 730 -12.05 27.43 19.26
N ALA A 731 -12.19 27.35 17.93
CA ALA A 731 -13.26 26.58 17.29
C ALA A 731 -13.27 25.10 17.68
N GLU A 732 -12.10 24.52 18.01
CA GLU A 732 -11.95 23.08 18.30
C GLU A 732 -12.78 22.63 19.50
N ALA A 733 -12.65 23.36 20.61
CA ALA A 733 -13.42 23.08 21.82
C ALA A 733 -14.93 23.18 21.55
N ILE A 734 -15.35 24.15 20.72
CA ILE A 734 -16.75 24.41 20.40
C ILE A 734 -17.36 23.26 19.60
N PHE A 735 -16.76 22.82 18.48
CA PHE A 735 -17.41 21.81 17.65
C PHE A 735 -17.39 20.41 18.30
N PHE A 736 -16.39 20.08 19.13
CA PHE A 736 -16.42 18.83 19.90
C PHE A 736 -17.44 18.88 21.04
N THR A 737 -17.58 20.02 21.72
CA THR A 737 -18.60 20.21 22.77
C THR A 737 -20.00 20.20 22.16
N TYR A 738 -20.20 20.88 21.03
CA TYR A 738 -21.43 20.86 20.23
C TYR A 738 -21.84 19.43 19.85
N LEU A 739 -20.89 18.61 19.39
CA LEU A 739 -21.14 17.20 19.07
C LEU A 739 -21.59 16.41 20.31
N SER A 740 -20.98 16.65 21.48
CA SER A 740 -21.37 15.94 22.71
C SER A 740 -22.72 16.39 23.29
N MET A 741 -23.08 17.65 23.15
CA MET A 741 -24.28 18.24 23.75
C MET A 741 -25.54 17.90 22.97
N TRP A 742 -25.49 17.94 21.64
CA TRP A 742 -26.69 17.96 20.81
C TRP A 742 -26.97 16.65 20.06
N PHE A 743 -26.17 15.59 20.23
CA PHE A 743 -26.29 14.34 19.45
C PHE A 743 -26.24 13.07 20.29
N SER A 744 -26.95 12.03 19.81
CA SER A 744 -26.89 10.66 20.35
C SER A 744 -25.49 10.03 20.22
N VAL A 745 -25.20 8.98 20.98
CA VAL A 745 -23.88 8.31 20.94
C VAL A 745 -23.52 7.82 19.54
N ARG A 746 -24.46 7.20 18.82
CA ARG A 746 -24.22 6.74 17.44
C ARG A 746 -24.04 7.88 16.44
N SER A 747 -24.76 8.99 16.62
CA SER A 747 -24.59 10.21 15.82
C SER A 747 -23.23 10.87 16.04
N ARG A 748 -22.75 10.91 17.29
CA ARG A 748 -21.40 11.37 17.65
C ARG A 748 -20.33 10.51 16.96
N ALA A 749 -20.52 9.19 16.98
CA ALA A 749 -19.61 8.25 16.31
C ALA A 749 -19.55 8.46 14.79
N LEU A 750 -20.71 8.68 14.15
CA LEU A 750 -20.80 9.03 12.74
C LEU A 750 -20.11 10.37 12.45
N GLY A 751 -20.32 11.38 13.32
CA GLY A 751 -19.67 12.69 13.26
C GLY A 751 -18.16 12.59 13.29
N SER A 752 -17.61 11.83 14.24
CA SER A 752 -16.17 11.56 14.36
C SER A 752 -15.57 11.01 13.06
N PHE A 753 -16.24 10.04 12.43
CA PHE A 753 -15.78 9.39 11.20
C PHE A 753 -15.87 10.30 9.98
N LEU A 754 -17.05 10.87 9.71
CA LEU A 754 -17.29 11.67 8.50
C LEU A 754 -16.53 13.01 8.52
N SER A 755 -16.44 13.67 9.68
CA SER A 755 -15.72 14.94 9.78
C SER A 755 -14.25 14.80 9.45
N GLY A 756 -13.61 13.68 9.81
CA GLY A 756 -12.23 13.37 9.45
C GLY A 756 -12.04 13.28 7.93
N ILE A 757 -12.94 12.57 7.23
CA ILE A 757 -12.89 12.43 5.75
C ILE A 757 -13.03 13.78 5.06
N VAL A 758 -14.04 14.57 5.45
CA VAL A 758 -14.31 15.89 4.84
C VAL A 758 -13.15 16.84 5.08
N ALA A 759 -12.59 16.83 6.29
CA ALA A 759 -11.41 17.60 6.64
C ALA A 759 -10.17 17.24 5.81
N VAL A 760 -9.92 15.94 5.56
CA VAL A 760 -8.84 15.48 4.68
C VAL A 760 -9.02 16.04 3.28
N ILE A 761 -10.23 15.93 2.72
CA ILE A 761 -10.52 16.43 1.36
C ILE A 761 -10.28 17.94 1.29
N ALA A 762 -10.87 18.71 2.21
CA ALA A 762 -10.74 20.16 2.24
C ALA A 762 -9.29 20.62 2.39
N GLY A 763 -8.53 20.00 3.30
CA GLY A 763 -7.13 20.32 3.54
C GLY A 763 -6.23 20.03 2.34
N ASN A 764 -6.42 18.90 1.67
CA ASN A 764 -5.65 18.57 0.46
C ASN A 764 -5.98 19.50 -0.72
N LEU A 765 -7.24 19.93 -0.86
CA LEU A 765 -7.63 20.93 -1.86
C LEU A 765 -6.95 22.28 -1.61
N LEU A 766 -6.92 22.76 -0.37
CA LEU A 766 -6.21 23.99 0.00
C LEU A 766 -4.70 23.86 -0.21
N GLY A 767 -4.10 22.76 0.24
CA GLY A 767 -2.68 22.45 0.04
C GLY A 767 -2.30 22.43 -1.44
N HIS A 768 -3.14 21.84 -2.29
CA HIS A 768 -2.96 21.87 -3.73
C HIS A 768 -3.06 23.28 -4.32
N TRP A 769 -3.98 24.12 -3.82
CA TRP A 769 -4.16 25.50 -4.29
C TRP A 769 -2.96 26.39 -3.97
N ILE A 770 -2.49 26.37 -2.73
CA ILE A 770 -1.37 27.23 -2.28
C ILE A 770 -0.04 26.85 -2.94
N ASP A 771 0.11 25.61 -3.42
CA ASP A 771 1.30 25.15 -4.17
C ASP A 771 1.22 25.35 -5.69
N ARG A 772 0.19 26.00 -6.22
CA ARG A 772 0.11 26.27 -7.67
C ARG A 772 1.09 27.35 -8.11
N THR A 773 2.33 26.96 -8.39
CA THR A 773 3.42 27.86 -8.83
C THR A 773 3.14 28.64 -10.11
N LYS A 774 2.18 28.21 -10.95
CA LYS A 774 1.72 28.98 -12.13
C LYS A 774 0.99 30.27 -11.77
N ILE A 775 0.53 30.42 -10.54
CA ILE A 775 -0.21 31.59 -10.04
C ILE A 775 0.70 32.32 -9.06
N ALA A 776 0.80 33.65 -9.15
CA ALA A 776 1.66 34.42 -8.24
C ALA A 776 1.28 34.19 -6.76
N LEU A 777 2.28 34.16 -5.87
CA LEU A 777 2.11 33.96 -4.42
C LEU A 777 1.06 34.90 -3.81
N LYS A 778 1.09 36.18 -4.21
CA LYS A 778 0.11 37.20 -3.78
C LYS A 778 -1.33 36.80 -4.05
N THR A 779 -1.60 36.16 -5.19
CA THR A 779 -2.96 35.79 -5.60
C THR A 779 -3.42 34.56 -4.83
N ARG A 780 -2.55 33.56 -4.67
CA ARG A 780 -2.84 32.33 -3.91
C ARG A 780 -3.08 32.61 -2.42
N ALA A 781 -2.21 33.39 -1.78
CA ALA A 781 -2.33 33.74 -0.37
C ALA A 781 -3.61 34.53 -0.07
N ARG A 782 -3.93 35.54 -0.89
CA ARG A 782 -5.12 36.38 -0.68
C ARG A 782 -6.42 35.65 -0.99
N SER A 783 -6.48 34.89 -2.08
CA SER A 783 -7.66 34.09 -2.42
C SER A 783 -7.92 32.99 -1.39
N GLY A 784 -6.88 32.31 -0.91
CA GLY A 784 -6.98 31.32 0.16
C GLY A 784 -7.54 31.93 1.45
N PHE A 785 -6.99 33.07 1.88
CA PHE A 785 -7.48 33.78 3.07
C PHE A 785 -8.97 34.15 2.96
N TRP A 786 -9.38 34.82 1.87
CA TRP A 786 -10.76 35.25 1.71
C TRP A 786 -11.73 34.09 1.58
N ALA A 787 -11.35 33.00 0.88
CA ALA A 787 -12.17 31.80 0.80
C ALA A 787 -12.42 31.20 2.19
N ILE A 788 -11.38 31.09 3.01
CA ILE A 788 -11.48 30.56 4.38
C ILE A 788 -12.39 31.44 5.24
N VAL A 789 -12.13 32.76 5.26
CA VAL A 789 -12.86 33.70 6.12
C VAL A 789 -14.34 33.76 5.73
N ILE A 790 -14.66 33.83 4.44
CA ILE A 790 -16.06 33.91 3.97
C ILE A 790 -16.83 32.64 4.33
N LEU A 791 -16.24 31.46 4.09
CA LEU A 791 -16.86 30.19 4.43
C LEU A 791 -17.09 30.06 5.94
N GLN A 792 -16.10 30.43 6.75
CA GLN A 792 -16.25 30.45 8.21
C GLN A 792 -17.34 31.40 8.68
N GLY A 793 -17.43 32.61 8.11
CA GLY A 793 -18.49 33.55 8.45
C GLY A 793 -19.89 32.98 8.21
N ALA A 794 -20.07 32.27 7.09
CA ALA A 794 -21.32 31.58 6.80
C ALA A 794 -21.62 30.45 7.82
N TRP A 795 -20.62 29.64 8.15
CA TRP A 795 -20.79 28.53 9.09
C TRP A 795 -20.99 29.00 10.54
N TRP A 796 -20.31 30.06 10.98
CA TRP A 796 -20.54 30.65 12.30
C TRP A 796 -21.90 31.31 12.42
N THR A 797 -22.38 31.96 11.34
CA THR A 797 -23.75 32.48 11.29
C THR A 797 -24.77 31.35 11.45
N TRP A 798 -24.58 30.24 10.71
CA TRP A 798 -25.43 29.06 10.81
C TRP A 798 -25.39 28.47 12.22
N ALA A 799 -24.19 28.27 12.78
CA ALA A 799 -24.01 27.72 14.13
C ALA A 799 -24.69 28.59 15.20
N THR A 800 -24.52 29.91 15.12
CA THR A 800 -25.16 30.90 16.00
C THR A 800 -26.67 30.72 15.99
N ILE A 801 -27.31 30.70 14.81
CA ILE A 801 -28.76 30.52 14.69
C ILE A 801 -29.24 29.22 15.35
N LEU A 802 -28.48 28.13 15.17
CA LEU A 802 -28.82 26.83 15.75
C LEU A 802 -28.68 26.81 17.26
N VAL A 803 -27.56 27.25 17.81
CA VAL A 803 -27.35 27.21 19.27
C VAL A 803 -28.31 28.13 20.02
N THR A 804 -28.67 29.29 19.45
CA THR A 804 -29.71 30.17 20.04
C THR A 804 -31.07 29.48 20.11
N ARG A 805 -31.38 28.63 19.13
CA ARG A 805 -32.60 27.83 19.10
C ARG A 805 -32.50 26.67 20.10
N TYR A 806 -31.39 25.95 20.09
CA TYR A 806 -31.18 24.76 20.92
C TYR A 806 -31.12 25.07 22.40
N GLN A 807 -30.59 26.25 22.79
CA GLN A 807 -30.64 26.70 24.18
C GLN A 807 -32.06 26.69 24.77
N LYS A 808 -33.08 26.98 23.95
CA LYS A 808 -34.49 26.99 24.37
C LYS A 808 -35.13 25.60 24.34
N THR A 809 -34.76 24.77 23.37
CA THR A 809 -35.44 23.49 23.11
C THR A 809 -34.71 22.27 23.67
N GLN A 810 -33.45 22.43 24.07
CA GLN A 810 -32.53 21.41 24.58
C GLN A 810 -32.64 20.05 23.84
N PRO A 811 -32.45 20.02 22.50
CA PRO A 811 -32.69 18.83 21.71
C PRO A 811 -31.53 17.82 21.82
N THR A 812 -31.80 16.56 21.54
CA THR A 812 -30.77 15.56 21.26
C THR A 812 -31.11 14.89 19.94
N PHE A 813 -30.27 15.09 18.93
CA PHE A 813 -30.50 14.59 17.58
C PHE A 813 -29.90 13.23 17.36
N ASP A 814 -30.71 12.32 16.83
CA ASP A 814 -30.29 11.07 16.25
C ASP A 814 -30.34 11.12 14.71
N TRP A 815 -29.59 10.28 14.01
CA TRP A 815 -29.56 10.28 12.54
C TRP A 815 -30.90 9.94 11.87
N VAL A 816 -31.88 9.43 12.61
CA VAL A 816 -33.24 9.19 12.11
C VAL A 816 -34.12 10.44 12.17
N ASP A 817 -33.69 11.47 12.88
CA ASP A 817 -34.47 12.69 13.08
C ASP A 817 -34.49 13.56 11.83
N THR A 818 -35.65 14.12 11.51
CA THR A 818 -35.85 14.97 10.32
C THR A 818 -34.96 16.21 10.29
N LYS A 819 -34.56 16.73 11.47
CA LYS A 819 -33.68 17.89 11.61
C LYS A 819 -32.20 17.53 11.79
N PHE A 820 -31.85 16.24 11.76
CA PHE A 820 -30.47 15.79 11.92
C PHE A 820 -29.55 16.43 10.88
N GLY A 821 -29.94 16.47 9.61
CA GLY A 821 -29.10 17.05 8.54
C GLY A 821 -28.77 18.53 8.75
N GLU A 822 -29.71 19.32 9.29
CA GLU A 822 -29.51 20.74 9.62
C GLU A 822 -28.48 20.90 10.74
N ALA A 823 -28.59 20.09 11.80
CA ALA A 823 -27.69 20.13 12.96
C ALA A 823 -26.31 19.54 12.64
N PHE A 824 -26.27 18.41 11.95
CA PHE A 824 -25.05 17.64 11.68
C PHE A 824 -24.20 18.31 10.61
N GLY A 825 -24.83 18.94 9.61
CA GLY A 825 -24.14 19.66 8.55
C GLY A 825 -23.22 20.77 9.08
N VAL A 826 -23.71 21.59 10.02
CA VAL A 826 -22.90 22.69 10.59
C VAL A 826 -21.65 22.15 11.31
N PHE A 827 -21.77 21.04 12.03
CA PHE A 827 -20.63 20.39 12.71
C PHE A 827 -19.55 19.94 11.71
N ILE A 828 -19.95 19.28 10.62
CA ILE A 828 -19.03 18.82 9.57
C ILE A 828 -18.28 20.02 8.95
N PHE A 829 -19.01 21.09 8.64
CA PHE A 829 -18.42 22.27 8.02
C PHE A 829 -17.53 23.08 8.97
N LEU A 830 -17.92 23.23 10.24
CA LEU A 830 -17.05 23.84 11.26
C LEU A 830 -15.75 23.06 11.44
N THR A 831 -15.83 21.73 11.45
CA THR A 831 -14.63 20.87 11.52
C THR A 831 -13.75 21.06 10.29
N ALA A 832 -14.32 21.13 9.09
CA ALA A 832 -13.57 21.43 7.87
C ALA A 832 -12.92 22.83 7.92
N GLY A 833 -13.64 23.83 8.43
CA GLY A 833 -13.15 25.20 8.58
C GLY A 833 -11.99 25.35 9.54
N PHE A 834 -12.02 24.62 10.66
CA PHE A 834 -10.87 24.52 11.56
C PHE A 834 -9.65 24.00 10.83
N GLN A 835 -9.79 22.90 10.08
CA GLN A 835 -8.66 22.24 9.43
C GLN A 835 -8.07 23.06 8.29
N LEU A 836 -8.91 23.80 7.56
CA LEU A 836 -8.48 24.77 6.55
C LEU A 836 -7.67 25.92 7.18
N ASN A 837 -8.15 26.52 8.27
CA ASN A 837 -7.41 27.56 8.97
C ASN A 837 -6.11 27.02 9.53
N TYR A 838 -6.18 25.87 10.16
CA TYR A 838 -5.06 25.22 10.80
C TYR A 838 -3.94 25.01 9.77
N LEU A 839 -4.22 24.45 8.59
CA LEU A 839 -3.23 24.32 7.51
C LEU A 839 -2.73 25.68 6.99
N PHE A 840 -3.63 26.67 6.88
CA PHE A 840 -3.28 28.00 6.39
C PHE A 840 -2.37 28.77 7.36
N LEU A 841 -2.46 28.55 8.67
CA LEU A 841 -1.56 29.15 9.66
C LEU A 841 -0.11 28.71 9.47
N TYR A 842 0.12 27.43 9.13
CA TYR A 842 1.47 26.93 8.79
C TYR A 842 2.02 27.60 7.54
N PHE A 843 1.17 27.85 6.55
CA PHE A 843 1.55 28.64 5.38
C PHE A 843 1.90 30.08 5.75
N ILE A 844 1.16 30.73 6.66
CA ILE A 844 1.44 32.10 7.12
C ILE A 844 2.79 32.18 7.83
N ILE A 845 3.03 31.34 8.84
CA ILE A 845 4.26 31.41 9.64
C ILE A 845 5.50 31.10 8.80
N HIS A 846 5.35 30.23 7.81
CA HIS A 846 6.41 29.92 6.88
C HIS A 846 6.81 31.15 6.04
N ASN A 847 5.83 31.85 5.46
CA ASN A 847 6.09 33.08 4.69
C ASN A 847 6.50 34.28 5.56
N MET A 848 6.49 34.13 6.89
CA MET A 848 7.03 35.12 7.82
C MET A 848 8.49 34.87 8.20
N ALA A 849 8.92 33.61 8.21
CA ALA A 849 10.27 33.21 8.58
C ALA A 849 11.29 33.60 7.50
N GLN A 850 12.43 34.14 7.92
CA GLN A 850 13.50 34.56 7.00
C GLN A 850 14.56 33.47 6.80
N ASP A 851 14.73 32.57 7.77
CA ASP A 851 15.68 31.47 7.73
C ASP A 851 15.10 30.19 8.38
N GLU A 852 15.82 29.08 8.26
CA GLU A 852 15.38 27.77 8.77
C GLU A 852 15.29 27.72 10.31
N ALA A 853 16.08 28.52 11.03
CA ALA A 853 16.01 28.60 12.48
C ALA A 853 14.76 29.39 12.94
N GLU A 854 14.40 30.46 12.24
CA GLU A 854 13.15 31.18 12.45
C GLU A 854 11.94 30.30 12.15
N VAL A 855 12.00 29.38 11.18
CA VAL A 855 10.93 28.40 10.94
C VAL A 855 10.65 27.57 12.20
N ILE A 856 11.69 27.07 12.87
CA ILE A 856 11.54 26.28 14.10
C ILE A 856 10.94 27.14 15.22
N ARG A 857 11.43 28.37 15.39
CA ARG A 857 10.93 29.30 16.41
C ARG A 857 9.48 29.69 16.15
N TYR A 858 9.12 30.03 14.93
CA TYR A 858 7.75 30.36 14.55
C TYR A 858 6.82 29.15 14.65
N ALA A 859 7.29 27.94 14.36
CA ALA A 859 6.52 26.71 14.59
C ALA A 859 6.25 26.50 16.09
N ALA A 860 7.25 26.70 16.95
CA ALA A 860 7.10 26.63 18.41
C ALA A 860 6.16 27.72 18.93
N LEU A 861 6.30 28.96 18.45
CA LEU A 861 5.42 30.07 18.81
C LEU A 861 3.98 29.85 18.35
N LEU A 862 3.78 29.34 17.14
CA LEU A 862 2.46 28.98 16.63
C LEU A 862 1.81 27.96 17.55
N ARG A 863 2.45 26.79 17.76
CA ARG A 863 1.91 25.73 18.61
C ARG A 863 1.69 26.17 20.06
N GLY A 864 2.59 26.97 20.62
CA GLY A 864 2.45 27.54 21.97
C GLY A 864 1.28 28.51 22.07
N THR A 865 1.13 29.41 21.09
CA THR A 865 0.01 30.37 21.04
C THR A 865 -1.33 29.65 20.82
N GLU A 866 -1.35 28.67 19.92
CA GLU A 866 -2.50 27.80 19.70
C GLU A 866 -2.91 27.10 21.00
N SER A 867 -1.95 26.50 21.70
CA SER A 867 -2.20 25.84 22.99
C SER A 867 -2.77 26.82 24.03
N GLY A 868 -2.28 28.06 24.09
CA GLY A 868 -2.82 29.07 25.01
C GLY A 868 -4.30 29.38 24.75
N TRP A 869 -4.68 29.53 23.47
CA TRP A 869 -6.07 29.75 23.09
C TRP A 869 -6.95 28.51 23.27
N GLN A 870 -6.42 27.31 23.00
CA GLN A 870 -7.13 26.04 23.26
C GLN A 870 -7.37 25.84 24.75
N ALA A 871 -6.38 26.16 25.61
CA ALA A 871 -6.55 26.11 27.06
C ALA A 871 -7.68 27.03 27.53
N LEU A 872 -7.74 28.26 27.00
CA LEU A 872 -8.84 29.18 27.29
C LEU A 872 -10.19 28.65 26.77
N ALA A 873 -10.23 28.16 25.54
CA ALA A 873 -11.45 27.67 24.90
C ALA A 873 -12.02 26.48 25.68
N TYR A 874 -11.24 25.42 25.91
CA TYR A 874 -11.67 24.27 26.69
C TYR A 874 -11.98 24.63 28.15
N GLY A 875 -11.26 25.59 28.75
CA GLY A 875 -11.58 26.10 30.08
C GLY A 875 -12.95 26.78 30.13
N LEU A 876 -13.28 27.62 29.15
CA LEU A 876 -14.58 28.29 29.06
C LEU A 876 -15.69 27.30 28.71
N GLU A 877 -15.48 26.37 27.78
CA GLU A 877 -16.44 25.31 27.42
C GLU A 877 -16.68 24.29 28.54
N SER A 878 -15.93 24.36 29.65
CA SER A 878 -16.28 23.60 30.87
C SER A 878 -17.44 24.25 31.65
N LEU A 879 -17.78 25.50 31.34
CA LEU A 879 -18.93 26.21 31.92
C LEU A 879 -20.16 25.99 31.04
N THR A 880 -21.29 25.63 31.67
CA THR A 880 -22.53 25.25 30.97
C THR A 880 -23.01 26.31 29.97
N ILE A 881 -23.00 27.60 30.34
CA ILE A 881 -23.47 28.68 29.45
C ILE A 881 -22.60 28.84 28.20
N PHE A 882 -21.30 28.57 28.31
CA PHE A 882 -20.37 28.62 27.19
C PHE A 882 -20.55 27.41 26.29
N ALA A 883 -20.67 26.22 26.87
CA ALA A 883 -20.97 24.97 26.16
C ALA A 883 -22.27 25.02 25.36
N GLU A 884 -23.30 25.71 25.88
CA GLU A 884 -24.59 25.83 25.18
C GLU A 884 -24.58 26.87 24.06
N VAL A 885 -24.07 28.08 24.31
CA VAL A 885 -24.15 29.22 23.37
C VAL A 885 -22.96 30.16 23.40
N GLY A 886 -22.35 30.37 24.57
CA GLY A 886 -21.35 31.42 24.77
C GLY A 886 -20.08 31.22 23.94
N GLY A 887 -19.64 29.96 23.75
CA GLY A 887 -18.49 29.62 22.92
C GLY A 887 -18.66 30.07 21.48
N VAL A 888 -19.78 29.70 20.86
CA VAL A 888 -20.10 30.06 19.47
C VAL A 888 -20.15 31.58 19.29
N TYR A 889 -20.81 32.30 20.19
CA TYR A 889 -20.90 33.77 20.08
C TYR A 889 -19.53 34.43 20.25
N MET A 890 -18.75 33.98 21.23
CA MET A 890 -17.42 34.52 21.49
C MET A 890 -16.50 34.28 20.30
N ASN A 891 -16.46 33.05 19.75
CA ASN A 891 -15.58 32.77 18.63
C ASN A 891 -16.03 33.44 17.33
N PHE A 892 -17.33 33.64 17.13
CA PHE A 892 -17.81 34.42 15.99
C PHE A 892 -17.38 35.89 16.09
N GLY A 893 -17.40 36.47 17.29
CA GLY A 893 -16.83 37.79 17.56
C GLY A 893 -15.31 37.83 17.34
N LEU A 894 -14.58 36.84 17.84
CA LEU A 894 -13.12 36.70 17.65
C LEU A 894 -12.77 36.58 16.17
N TRP A 895 -13.51 35.78 15.41
CA TRP A 895 -13.38 35.66 13.96
C TRP A 895 -13.47 37.04 13.29
N ALA A 896 -14.51 37.83 13.61
CA ALA A 896 -14.71 39.14 13.00
C ALA A 896 -13.55 40.12 13.31
N VAL A 897 -13.10 40.16 14.57
CA VAL A 897 -12.00 41.04 15.01
C VAL A 897 -10.65 40.60 14.43
N ALA A 898 -10.43 39.31 14.22
CA ALA A 898 -9.16 38.76 13.75
C ALA A 898 -8.86 39.03 12.27
N ILE A 899 -9.89 39.28 11.43
CA ILE A 899 -9.75 39.41 9.97
C ILE A 899 -8.82 40.58 9.61
N LEU A 900 -9.05 41.77 10.16
CA LEU A 900 -8.30 42.96 9.78
C LEU A 900 -6.81 42.86 10.16
N PRO A 901 -6.44 42.51 11.41
CA PRO A 901 -5.04 42.29 11.77
C PRO A 901 -4.35 41.22 10.90
N ALA A 902 -5.00 40.08 10.64
CA ALA A 902 -4.43 39.03 9.80
C ALA A 902 -4.22 39.50 8.36
N TRP A 903 -5.19 40.23 7.80
CA TRP A 903 -5.10 40.79 6.46
C TRP A 903 -3.92 41.75 6.29
N LEU A 904 -3.59 42.55 7.31
CA LEU A 904 -2.45 43.47 7.27
C LEU A 904 -1.11 42.76 7.09
N VAL A 905 -1.01 41.51 7.54
CA VAL A 905 0.16 40.64 7.35
C VAL A 905 0.09 39.94 5.99
N ILE A 906 -1.00 39.24 5.70
CA ILE A 906 -1.14 38.40 4.49
C ILE A 906 -1.04 39.23 3.20
N ARG A 907 -1.51 40.49 3.20
CA ARG A 907 -1.43 41.37 2.02
C ARG A 907 0.01 41.66 1.58
N GLN A 908 0.98 41.51 2.48
CA GLN A 908 2.40 41.77 2.22
C GLN A 908 3.09 40.60 1.50
N PHE A 909 2.52 39.38 1.54
CA PHE A 909 3.12 38.22 0.87
C PHE A 909 3.12 38.38 -0.66
N GLY A 910 4.26 38.09 -1.30
CA GLY A 910 4.42 38.20 -2.75
C GLY A 910 4.54 39.64 -3.27
N THR A 911 4.98 40.58 -2.42
CA THR A 911 5.17 42.00 -2.80
C THR A 911 6.62 42.48 -2.74
N SER A 912 7.54 41.70 -2.15
CA SER A 912 8.98 42.00 -2.11
C SER A 912 9.67 41.64 -3.44
N LYS A 913 10.86 42.21 -3.71
CA LYS A 913 11.67 41.84 -4.88
C LYS A 913 12.21 40.40 -4.79
N GLU A 914 12.47 39.91 -3.58
CA GLU A 914 12.96 38.56 -3.31
C GLU A 914 11.87 37.51 -3.60
N ASP A 915 10.63 37.76 -3.18
CA ASP A 915 9.48 36.88 -3.47
C ASP A 915 9.21 36.77 -4.98
N GLN A 916 9.48 37.83 -5.74
CA GLN A 916 9.32 37.85 -7.20
C GLN A 916 10.42 37.06 -7.92
N MET A 917 11.65 37.00 -7.37
CA MET A 917 12.74 36.16 -7.88
C MET A 917 12.52 34.68 -7.54
N GLU A 918 11.89 34.36 -6.40
CA GLU A 918 11.49 33.00 -6.02
C GLU A 918 10.33 32.46 -6.89
N ASP A 919 9.32 33.29 -7.19
CA ASP A 919 8.24 32.94 -8.15
C ASP A 919 8.80 32.83 -9.60
N GLN A 920 9.85 33.57 -9.99
CA GLN A 920 10.47 33.46 -11.32
C GLN A 920 11.40 32.24 -11.45
N SER A 921 12.19 31.91 -10.43
CA SER A 921 13.05 30.70 -10.44
C SER A 921 12.24 29.41 -10.35
N SER A 922 11.12 29.42 -9.61
CA SER A 922 10.20 28.27 -9.53
C SER A 922 9.30 28.09 -10.76
N SER A 923 9.05 29.14 -11.55
CA SER A 923 8.30 29.06 -12.81
C SER A 923 9.15 28.74 -14.05
N THR A 924 10.46 29.02 -14.01
CA THR A 924 11.38 28.78 -15.14
C THR A 924 12.17 27.47 -15.06
N GLY A 925 12.06 26.72 -13.96
CA GLY A 925 12.67 25.38 -13.83
C GLY A 925 14.19 25.35 -13.95
N THR A 926 14.88 26.50 -13.81
CA THR A 926 16.33 26.58 -13.91
C THR A 926 16.92 26.88 -12.52
N PRO A 927 17.80 26.03 -11.95
CA PRO A 927 18.55 26.40 -10.77
C PRO A 927 19.59 27.46 -11.14
N SER A 928 19.54 28.63 -10.52
CA SER A 928 20.58 29.65 -10.70
C SER A 928 21.86 29.22 -9.98
N LEU A 929 22.75 28.50 -10.68
CA LEU A 929 24.16 28.39 -10.31
C LEU A 929 24.89 29.67 -10.74
N LYS A 930 24.74 30.75 -9.97
CA LYS A 930 25.71 31.86 -9.92
C LYS A 930 25.75 32.43 -8.51
N GLY A 931 26.55 31.79 -7.66
CA GLY A 931 27.15 32.45 -6.50
C GLY A 931 28.48 33.02 -6.96
N SER A 932 28.55 34.35 -7.02
CA SER A 932 29.69 35.17 -7.40
C SER A 932 30.91 34.91 -6.50
N GLU A 933 32.05 34.63 -7.13
CA GLU A 933 33.34 35.05 -6.58
C GLU A 933 33.40 36.58 -6.51
N SER A 934 34.09 37.05 -5.45
CA SER A 934 34.62 38.39 -5.22
C SER A 934 33.68 39.51 -4.75
N GLU A 935 34.03 40.02 -3.55
CA GLU A 935 33.92 41.38 -2.97
C GLU A 935 33.48 41.25 -1.50
N ASN A 936 34.13 41.81 -0.47
CA ASN A 936 35.37 42.56 -0.29
C ASN A 936 35.53 42.74 1.25
N LYS A 937 36.78 42.71 1.75
CA LYS A 937 37.26 43.28 3.04
C LYS A 937 36.80 42.67 4.37
#